data_AF-A0A9D1DDN8-F1
#
_entry.id   AF-A0A9D1DDN8-F1
#
_cell.length_a   1.000
_cell.length_b   1.000
_cell.length_c   1.000
_cell.angle_alpha   90.00
_cell.angle_beta   90.00
_cell.angle_gamma   90.00
#
_symmetry.space_group_name_H-M   'P 1'
#
loop_
_entity.id
_entity.type
_entity.pdbx_description
1 polymer ?
#
loop_
_entity_poly.entity_id
_entity_poly.type
_entity_poly.pdbx_seq_one_letter_code
_entity_poly.pdbx_strand_id
1 'polypeptide(L)'
;MRSKSPALDRFRIVAAVLVAAIHTSPLATYTADGDFFLTRVLARLAVPFFFLVTGYFLARSEWSSLPHFLKKTGLLYLAAMLLYLPLNLYSRNLNGWENMVRGILFDGTFYHLWYFPAVLLGSLLAFLLSRRGPRFALTAAGLLYLIGLGGDSYYGLISSLPFGKACYDILFSVSAYTRNGVFFAPLFLLLGAYAKRRNPRLCLVGFLLSFAAMSAEAFLLHAAKAQRHDSMYLLLPFCSLFLFSLLLSRNSGQNRDARRFSAVFYVVHPWCIVLVRGAAEVLGLEAVLVRNSLGHFLAVLLLSAAISLSAVLFLPRRPSETGRAWCEIDLRALRSNTFLLQRKAGAHSSLMAVIKADAYGHGAIPCARTLRRCGVRAFAVATLEEGIALRRAAVRGTILILGFTPPEEADLLVRWRLTQAVMDEPYARQLAAQGRRVAVHVAVDTGMHRIGIPVEEVAAFRRIYRLPYLRFTGIFSHLCTANGRSPEEKSFAQMQTNAFLQLVSILRSCGCPVGDTHLLASAGILRFSPQPCSHVRAGLALFGAWETQEERDESCGLRPVLSLRARIVSVRRLETGERAGYGLAFEAMRPTVLATVSIGYADGLPRNLAARGGEVLLHGKRVPVVGRLCMDQLLIDATDAGETHGGEIVTLIGRDGEERISAEELAGRCGTITNELFSRLGSRLGRCILP
;
A
#
# COMPACT_ATOMS: atom_id res chain seq x y z
N MET A 1 -18.88 -0.21 18.03
CA MET A 1 -17.73 -0.56 17.17
C MET A 1 -17.93 -1.93 16.52
N ARG A 2 -17.97 -2.06 15.18
CA ARG A 2 -18.00 -3.42 14.56
C ARG A 2 -16.63 -4.08 14.78
N SER A 3 -16.62 -5.22 15.46
CA SER A 3 -15.43 -6.08 15.65
C SER A 3 -14.69 -6.28 14.31
N LYS A 4 -13.38 -6.01 14.29
CA LYS A 4 -12.54 -6.24 13.11
C LYS A 4 -12.46 -7.74 12.85
N SER A 5 -12.94 -8.20 11.70
CA SER A 5 -12.93 -9.60 11.28
C SER A 5 -11.79 -9.83 10.27
N PRO A 6 -10.67 -10.45 10.65
CA PRO A 6 -9.56 -10.78 9.74
C PRO A 6 -9.85 -12.10 8.99
N ALA A 7 -10.93 -12.11 8.20
CA ALA A 7 -11.43 -13.32 7.52
C ALA A 7 -10.37 -13.98 6.60
N LEU A 8 -9.60 -13.19 5.84
CA LEU A 8 -8.56 -13.74 4.96
C LEU A 8 -7.44 -14.43 5.74
N ASP A 9 -6.98 -13.81 6.84
CA ASP A 9 -5.89 -14.36 7.63
C ASP A 9 -6.32 -15.59 8.43
N ARG A 10 -7.58 -15.66 8.88
CA ARG A 10 -8.14 -16.87 9.50
C ARG A 10 -8.23 -18.03 8.51
N PHE A 11 -8.68 -17.77 7.29
CA PHE A 11 -8.77 -18.82 6.26
C PHE A 11 -7.40 -19.35 5.84
N ARG A 12 -6.30 -18.58 5.97
CA ARG A 12 -4.94 -19.11 5.76
C ARG A 12 -4.59 -20.28 6.66
N ILE A 13 -5.09 -20.29 7.90
CA ILE A 13 -4.89 -21.42 8.82
C ILE A 13 -5.64 -22.64 8.30
N VAL A 14 -6.90 -22.48 7.91
CA VAL A 14 -7.72 -23.54 7.31
C VAL A 14 -7.04 -24.09 6.06
N ALA A 15 -6.57 -23.21 5.16
CA ALA A 15 -5.84 -23.60 3.95
C ALA A 15 -4.55 -24.37 4.28
N ALA A 16 -3.81 -23.99 5.33
CA ALA A 16 -2.61 -24.71 5.75
C ALA A 16 -2.94 -26.13 6.27
N VAL A 17 -4.03 -26.29 7.02
CA VAL A 17 -4.54 -27.60 7.46
C VAL A 17 -4.97 -28.45 6.28
N LEU A 18 -5.67 -27.86 5.29
CA LEU A 18 -6.03 -28.55 4.05
C LEU A 18 -4.80 -29.01 3.26
N VAL A 19 -3.72 -28.21 3.23
CA VAL A 19 -2.45 -28.66 2.64
C VAL A 19 -1.87 -29.86 3.38
N ALA A 20 -1.90 -29.88 4.71
CA ALA A 20 -1.46 -31.06 5.46
C ALA A 20 -2.31 -32.29 5.12
N ALA A 21 -3.63 -32.13 4.99
CA ALA A 21 -4.53 -33.23 4.60
C ALA A 21 -4.16 -33.83 3.24
N ILE A 22 -3.73 -33.01 2.26
CA ILE A 22 -3.25 -33.49 0.94
C ILE A 22 -2.07 -34.46 1.09
N HIS A 23 -1.18 -34.25 2.07
CA HIS A 23 0.05 -35.02 2.23
C HIS A 23 -0.10 -36.22 3.17
N THR A 24 -1.13 -36.24 4.02
CA THR A 24 -1.34 -37.31 5.00
C THR A 24 -2.52 -38.24 4.68
N SER A 25 -3.40 -37.87 3.74
CA SER A 25 -4.57 -38.67 3.34
C SER A 25 -5.41 -39.18 4.53
N PRO A 26 -6.04 -38.28 5.29
CA PRO A 26 -6.61 -38.58 6.61
C PRO A 26 -7.78 -39.57 6.61
N LEU A 27 -8.37 -39.88 5.46
CA LEU A 27 -9.50 -40.80 5.35
C LEU A 27 -9.15 -42.09 4.60
N ALA A 28 -7.90 -42.27 4.20
CA ALA A 28 -7.46 -43.40 3.37
C ALA A 28 -7.75 -44.78 3.99
N THR A 29 -7.77 -44.89 5.32
CA THR A 29 -8.09 -46.14 6.02
C THR A 29 -9.58 -46.40 6.18
N TYR A 30 -10.44 -45.42 5.85
CA TYR A 30 -11.89 -45.49 6.08
C TYR A 30 -12.65 -45.63 4.76
N THR A 31 -12.46 -44.68 3.83
CA THR A 31 -13.11 -44.70 2.52
C THR A 31 -12.23 -44.06 1.45
N ALA A 32 -12.04 -44.76 0.32
CA ALA A 32 -11.27 -44.25 -0.80
C ALA A 32 -11.89 -42.99 -1.40
N ASP A 33 -13.22 -43.00 -1.62
CA ASP A 33 -13.95 -41.85 -2.16
C ASP A 33 -13.98 -40.66 -1.19
N GLY A 34 -14.04 -40.92 0.11
CA GLY A 34 -13.97 -39.88 1.13
C GLY A 34 -12.61 -39.20 1.17
N ASP A 35 -11.52 -39.97 1.10
CA ASP A 35 -10.16 -39.42 1.01
C ASP A 35 -9.94 -38.68 -0.30
N PHE A 36 -10.42 -39.22 -1.42
CA PHE A 36 -10.37 -38.54 -2.72
C PHE A 36 -11.11 -37.20 -2.67
N PHE A 37 -12.34 -37.16 -2.16
CA PHE A 37 -13.09 -35.92 -2.01
C PHE A 37 -12.34 -34.91 -1.12
N LEU A 38 -11.85 -35.33 0.04
CA LEU A 38 -11.19 -34.43 0.98
C LEU A 38 -9.86 -33.91 0.41
N THR A 39 -8.99 -34.78 -0.09
CA THR A 39 -7.63 -34.43 -0.51
C THR A 39 -7.54 -33.90 -1.94
N ARG A 40 -8.37 -34.42 -2.85
CA ARG A 40 -8.33 -34.09 -4.28
C ARG A 40 -9.43 -33.13 -4.72
N VAL A 41 -10.49 -32.93 -3.94
CA VAL A 41 -11.53 -31.93 -4.27
C VAL A 41 -11.50 -30.74 -3.33
N LEU A 42 -11.80 -30.95 -2.05
CA LEU A 42 -11.92 -29.87 -1.06
C LEU A 42 -10.58 -29.17 -0.80
N ALA A 43 -9.54 -29.96 -0.49
CA ALA A 43 -8.25 -29.40 -0.12
C ALA A 43 -7.53 -28.70 -1.28
N ARG A 44 -7.92 -28.96 -2.54
CA ARG A 44 -7.36 -28.29 -3.72
C ARG A 44 -7.67 -26.80 -3.79
N LEU A 45 -8.60 -26.29 -2.99
CA LEU A 45 -8.84 -24.85 -2.83
C LEU A 45 -7.72 -24.11 -2.09
N ALA A 46 -6.87 -24.82 -1.33
CA ALA A 46 -5.90 -24.20 -0.43
C ALA A 46 -4.81 -23.38 -1.15
N VAL A 47 -4.13 -23.98 -2.13
CA VAL A 47 -3.02 -23.31 -2.84
C VAL A 47 -3.50 -22.16 -3.74
N PRO A 48 -4.57 -22.32 -4.55
CA PRO A 48 -5.24 -21.20 -5.23
C PRO A 48 -5.54 -20.01 -4.33
N PHE A 49 -6.03 -20.26 -3.11
CA PHE A 49 -6.30 -19.21 -2.14
C PHE A 49 -5.04 -18.41 -1.78
N PHE A 50 -3.90 -19.07 -1.54
CA PHE A 50 -2.63 -18.36 -1.27
C PHE A 50 -2.17 -17.49 -2.45
N PHE A 51 -2.35 -17.96 -3.69
CA PHE A 51 -2.08 -17.15 -4.89
C PHE A 51 -3.03 -15.95 -5.00
N LEU A 52 -4.33 -16.14 -4.79
CA LEU A 52 -5.33 -15.07 -4.80
C LEU A 52 -5.01 -13.98 -3.78
N VAL A 53 -4.67 -14.36 -2.54
CA VAL A 53 -4.25 -13.41 -1.49
C VAL A 53 -2.99 -12.66 -1.92
N THR A 54 -2.00 -13.35 -2.48
CA THR A 54 -0.73 -12.74 -2.92
C THR A 54 -0.97 -11.73 -4.04
N GLY A 55 -1.71 -12.12 -5.08
CA GLY A 55 -2.06 -11.26 -6.20
C GLY A 55 -2.86 -10.03 -5.77
N TYR A 56 -3.81 -10.20 -4.86
CA TYR A 56 -4.60 -9.10 -4.28
C TYR A 56 -3.71 -8.03 -3.64
N PHE A 57 -2.76 -8.43 -2.77
CA PHE A 57 -1.90 -7.47 -2.09
C PHE A 57 -0.84 -6.85 -3.01
N LEU A 58 -0.29 -7.61 -3.97
CA LEU A 58 0.64 -7.08 -4.96
C LEU A 58 -0.01 -6.07 -5.90
N ALA A 59 -1.23 -6.34 -6.37
CA ALA A 59 -1.94 -5.42 -7.26
C ALA A 59 -2.32 -4.10 -6.58
N ARG A 60 -2.61 -4.12 -5.27
CA ARG A 60 -2.91 -2.89 -4.51
C ARG A 60 -1.74 -1.92 -4.43
N SER A 61 -0.51 -2.42 -4.51
CA SER A 61 0.70 -1.61 -4.61
C SER A 61 1.11 -1.31 -6.06
N GLU A 62 0.26 -1.59 -7.07
CA GLU A 62 0.63 -1.56 -8.50
C GLU A 62 1.87 -2.39 -8.78
N TRP A 63 2.03 -3.51 -8.10
CA TRP A 63 3.21 -4.37 -8.20
C TRP A 63 4.52 -3.66 -7.84
N SER A 64 4.49 -2.45 -7.26
CA SER A 64 5.70 -1.74 -6.82
C SER A 64 6.37 -2.44 -5.64
N SER A 65 5.61 -3.21 -4.85
CA SER A 65 6.17 -4.07 -3.81
C SER A 65 6.69 -5.41 -4.36
N LEU A 66 6.56 -5.68 -5.67
CA LEU A 66 7.00 -6.94 -6.28
C LEU A 66 8.49 -7.20 -6.04
N PRO A 67 9.44 -6.25 -6.24
CA PRO A 67 10.85 -6.53 -5.98
C PRO A 67 11.12 -6.90 -4.52
N HIS A 68 10.48 -6.19 -3.57
CA HIS A 68 10.59 -6.51 -2.15
C HIS A 68 9.97 -7.88 -1.82
N PHE A 69 8.82 -8.20 -2.42
CA PHE A 69 8.16 -9.49 -2.29
C PHE A 69 9.03 -10.63 -2.83
N LEU A 70 9.56 -10.50 -4.06
CA LEU A 70 10.44 -11.49 -4.67
C LEU A 70 11.70 -11.71 -3.83
N LYS A 71 12.34 -10.64 -3.35
CA LYS A 71 13.51 -10.76 -2.47
C LYS A 71 13.16 -11.51 -1.17
N LYS A 72 12.08 -11.10 -0.51
CA LYS A 72 11.67 -11.70 0.77
C LYS A 72 11.27 -13.18 0.62
N THR A 73 10.46 -13.49 -0.38
CA THR A 73 9.98 -14.85 -0.65
C THR A 73 11.11 -15.73 -1.17
N GLY A 74 12.03 -15.19 -1.98
CA GLY A 74 13.24 -15.88 -2.42
C GLY A 74 14.17 -16.23 -1.27
N LEU A 75 14.37 -15.31 -0.30
CA LEU A 75 15.15 -15.61 0.91
C LEU A 75 14.48 -16.70 1.78
N LEU A 76 13.15 -16.65 1.91
CA LEU A 76 12.40 -17.70 2.61
C LEU A 76 12.50 -19.05 1.88
N TYR A 77 12.46 -19.04 0.55
CA TYR A 77 12.63 -20.24 -0.25
C TYR A 77 14.03 -20.83 -0.08
N LEU A 78 15.07 -20.00 -0.12
CA LEU A 78 16.45 -20.43 0.16
C LEU A 78 16.59 -21.03 1.56
N ALA A 79 16.01 -20.41 2.58
CA ALA A 79 16.01 -20.95 3.93
C ALA A 79 15.27 -22.29 4.01
N ALA A 80 14.14 -22.44 3.31
CA ALA A 80 13.43 -23.72 3.20
C ALA A 80 14.27 -24.77 2.47
N MET A 81 14.95 -24.42 1.37
CA MET A 81 15.83 -25.35 0.67
C MET A 81 16.94 -25.90 1.58
N LEU A 82 17.56 -25.03 2.39
CA LEU A 82 18.57 -25.43 3.38
C LEU A 82 17.98 -26.34 4.46
N LEU A 83 16.79 -25.99 4.97
CA LEU A 83 16.07 -26.80 5.96
C LEU A 83 15.78 -28.22 5.45
N TYR A 84 15.49 -28.39 4.15
CA TYR A 84 15.19 -29.68 3.54
C TYR A 84 16.40 -30.38 2.92
N LEU A 85 17.59 -29.76 2.97
CA LEU A 85 18.81 -30.32 2.39
C LEU A 85 19.13 -31.74 2.93
N PRO A 86 19.04 -32.03 4.25
CA PRO A 86 19.30 -33.39 4.75
C PRO A 86 18.37 -34.45 4.15
N LEU A 87 17.07 -34.13 4.03
CA LEU A 87 16.08 -35.03 3.42
C LEU A 87 16.32 -35.22 1.92
N ASN A 88 16.77 -34.17 1.23
CA ASN A 88 17.11 -34.25 -0.20
C ASN A 88 18.35 -35.11 -0.45
N LEU A 89 19.35 -35.03 0.44
CA LEU A 89 20.54 -35.90 0.39
C LEU A 89 20.15 -37.37 0.64
N TYR A 90 19.29 -37.62 1.64
CA TYR A 90 18.81 -38.97 1.95
C TYR A 90 18.00 -39.59 0.81
N SER A 91 17.07 -38.83 0.24
CA SER A 91 16.19 -39.30 -0.85
C SER A 91 16.85 -39.32 -2.23
N ARG A 92 18.10 -38.83 -2.37
CA ARG A 92 18.83 -38.67 -3.65
C ARG A 92 18.08 -37.86 -4.71
N ASN A 93 17.13 -37.01 -4.29
CA ASN A 93 16.23 -36.24 -5.17
C ASN A 93 16.94 -35.20 -6.05
N LEU A 94 18.18 -34.82 -5.73
CA LEU A 94 18.94 -33.78 -6.44
C LEU A 94 20.13 -34.32 -7.26
N ASN A 95 20.15 -35.62 -7.57
CA ASN A 95 21.21 -36.20 -8.39
C ASN A 95 21.10 -35.71 -9.86
N GLY A 96 22.17 -35.10 -10.36
CA GLY A 96 22.28 -34.58 -11.73
C GLY A 96 21.92 -33.09 -11.85
N TRP A 97 22.67 -32.36 -12.67
CA TRP A 97 22.51 -30.91 -12.86
C TRP A 97 21.10 -30.53 -13.35
N GLU A 98 20.53 -31.32 -14.26
CA GLU A 98 19.20 -31.07 -14.83
C GLU A 98 18.08 -31.14 -13.78
N ASN A 99 18.11 -32.17 -12.92
CA ASN A 99 17.13 -32.35 -11.84
C ASN A 99 17.26 -31.25 -10.79
N MET A 100 18.49 -30.78 -10.51
CA MET A 100 18.72 -29.67 -9.60
C MET A 100 18.15 -28.36 -10.15
N VAL A 101 18.42 -28.03 -11.42
CA VAL A 101 17.87 -26.83 -12.07
C VAL A 101 16.35 -26.88 -12.14
N ARG A 102 15.78 -28.02 -12.56
CA ARG A 102 14.33 -28.25 -12.62
C ARG A 102 13.69 -28.11 -11.24
N GLY A 103 14.28 -28.71 -10.22
CA GLY A 103 13.83 -28.63 -8.83
C GLY A 103 13.87 -27.20 -8.26
N ILE A 104 14.90 -26.42 -8.57
CA ILE A 104 15.00 -25.04 -8.06
C ILE A 104 14.02 -24.10 -8.76
N LEU A 105 13.83 -24.26 -10.07
CA LEU A 105 13.07 -23.28 -10.87
C LEU A 105 11.58 -23.60 -11.00
N PHE A 106 11.20 -24.88 -11.00
CA PHE A 106 9.84 -25.30 -11.33
C PHE A 106 9.23 -26.20 -10.25
N ASP A 107 9.90 -27.30 -9.91
CA ASP A 107 9.27 -28.40 -9.17
C ASP A 107 9.41 -28.27 -7.63
N GLY A 108 10.24 -27.34 -7.15
CA GLY A 108 10.69 -27.34 -5.76
C GLY A 108 11.74 -28.41 -5.50
N THR A 109 12.72 -28.13 -4.64
CA THR A 109 13.77 -29.11 -4.30
C THR A 109 13.26 -30.31 -3.51
N PHE A 110 12.06 -30.18 -2.96
CA PHE A 110 11.28 -31.24 -2.34
C PHE A 110 9.83 -31.04 -2.77
N TYR A 111 9.08 -32.13 -2.98
CA TYR A 111 7.76 -32.07 -3.64
C TYR A 111 6.74 -31.16 -2.94
N HIS A 112 6.93 -30.84 -1.66
CA HIS A 112 6.09 -29.94 -0.88
C HIS A 112 6.40 -28.46 -1.06
N LEU A 113 7.61 -28.11 -1.55
CA LEU A 113 8.10 -26.73 -1.65
C LEU A 113 7.79 -26.06 -3.00
N TRP A 114 7.12 -26.74 -3.91
CA TRP A 114 6.81 -26.25 -5.27
C TRP A 114 6.06 -24.89 -5.29
N TYR A 115 5.33 -24.55 -4.21
CA TYR A 115 4.64 -23.27 -4.09
C TYR A 115 5.59 -22.07 -4.20
N PHE A 116 6.82 -22.18 -3.69
CA PHE A 116 7.80 -21.09 -3.71
C PHE A 116 8.25 -20.70 -5.12
N PRO A 117 8.82 -21.61 -5.94
CA PRO A 117 9.14 -21.27 -7.32
C PRO A 117 7.88 -20.86 -8.10
N ALA A 118 6.74 -21.50 -7.83
CA ALA A 118 5.48 -21.15 -8.48
C ALA A 118 5.02 -19.72 -8.18
N VAL A 119 5.08 -19.26 -6.93
CA VAL A 119 4.66 -17.89 -6.57
C VAL A 119 5.67 -16.86 -7.05
N LEU A 120 6.96 -17.17 -7.07
CA LEU A 120 8.00 -16.27 -7.58
C LEU A 120 7.86 -16.05 -9.09
N LEU A 121 7.87 -17.13 -9.87
CA LEU A 121 7.73 -17.09 -11.32
C LEU A 121 6.34 -16.59 -11.73
N GLY A 122 5.30 -17.10 -11.07
CA GLY A 122 3.92 -16.70 -11.35
C GLY A 122 3.67 -15.23 -11.07
N SER A 123 4.26 -14.65 -10.02
CA SER A 123 4.11 -13.21 -9.73
C SER A 123 4.82 -12.34 -10.76
N LEU A 124 5.97 -12.78 -11.28
CA LEU A 124 6.65 -12.10 -12.37
C LEU A 124 5.82 -12.15 -13.66
N LEU A 125 5.30 -13.32 -14.02
CA LEU A 125 4.49 -13.48 -15.23
C LEU A 125 3.18 -12.70 -15.12
N ALA A 126 2.47 -12.80 -13.99
CA ALA A 126 1.26 -12.03 -13.73
C ALA A 126 1.51 -10.51 -13.81
N PHE A 127 2.64 -10.03 -13.27
CA PHE A 127 3.05 -8.63 -13.43
C PHE A 127 3.23 -8.27 -14.91
N LEU A 128 4.00 -9.04 -15.67
CA LEU A 128 4.25 -8.78 -17.09
C LEU A 128 2.96 -8.76 -17.91
N LEU A 129 2.08 -9.75 -17.70
CA LEU A 129 0.77 -9.83 -18.36
C LEU A 129 -0.11 -8.63 -17.98
N SER A 130 -0.12 -8.23 -16.71
CA SER A 130 -0.94 -7.10 -16.21
C SER A 130 -0.60 -5.76 -16.87
N ARG A 131 0.62 -5.59 -17.41
CA ARG A 131 1.04 -4.38 -18.11
C ARG A 131 0.30 -4.15 -19.42
N ARG A 132 -0.28 -5.19 -20.02
CA ARG A 132 -1.05 -5.14 -21.28
C ARG A 132 -2.56 -4.97 -21.04
N GLY A 133 -2.98 -4.80 -19.79
CA GLY A 133 -4.37 -4.59 -19.40
C GLY A 133 -5.07 -5.87 -18.90
N PRO A 134 -6.18 -5.73 -18.15
CA PRO A 134 -6.81 -6.82 -17.41
C PRO A 134 -7.43 -7.89 -18.31
N ARG A 135 -8.04 -7.50 -19.44
CA ARG A 135 -8.64 -8.43 -20.40
C ARG A 135 -7.58 -9.37 -20.99
N PHE A 136 -6.52 -8.79 -21.57
CA PHE A 136 -5.41 -9.57 -22.10
C PHE A 136 -4.76 -10.47 -21.03
N ALA A 137 -4.50 -9.93 -19.84
CA ALA A 137 -3.84 -10.67 -18.79
C ALA A 137 -4.63 -11.91 -18.36
N LEU A 138 -5.95 -11.76 -18.13
CA LEU A 138 -6.82 -12.88 -17.74
C LEU A 138 -7.01 -13.89 -18.87
N THR A 139 -7.15 -13.45 -20.13
CA THR A 139 -7.25 -14.36 -21.27
C THR A 139 -5.97 -15.17 -21.46
N ALA A 140 -4.81 -14.53 -21.45
CA ALA A 140 -3.52 -15.19 -21.59
C ALA A 140 -3.28 -16.19 -20.44
N ALA A 141 -3.53 -15.79 -19.20
CA ALA A 141 -3.39 -16.68 -18.05
C ALA A 141 -4.42 -17.82 -18.03
N GLY A 142 -5.63 -17.58 -18.55
CA GLY A 142 -6.65 -18.61 -18.76
C GLY A 142 -6.22 -19.66 -19.78
N LEU A 143 -5.64 -19.23 -20.91
CA LEU A 143 -5.08 -20.14 -21.92
C LEU A 143 -3.92 -20.98 -21.35
N LEU A 144 -3.00 -20.35 -20.60
CA LEU A 144 -1.94 -21.07 -19.90
C LEU A 144 -2.51 -22.10 -18.91
N TYR A 145 -3.58 -21.75 -18.19
CA TYR A 145 -4.25 -22.68 -17.29
C TYR A 145 -4.89 -23.86 -18.01
N LEU A 146 -5.52 -23.64 -19.17
CA LEU A 146 -6.09 -24.72 -19.98
C LEU A 146 -5.02 -25.66 -20.53
N ILE A 147 -3.87 -25.13 -20.95
CA ILE A 147 -2.69 -25.95 -21.30
C ILE A 147 -2.24 -26.75 -20.08
N GLY A 148 -2.17 -26.12 -18.91
CA GLY A 148 -1.80 -26.85 -17.70
C GLY A 148 -2.78 -27.96 -17.34
N LEU A 149 -4.07 -27.69 -17.49
CA LEU A 149 -5.17 -28.63 -17.21
C LEU A 149 -5.07 -29.87 -18.09
N GLY A 150 -4.74 -29.69 -19.38
CA GLY A 150 -4.53 -30.78 -20.33
C GLY A 150 -3.30 -31.65 -20.01
N GLY A 151 -2.31 -31.14 -19.29
CA GLY A 151 -1.16 -31.92 -18.80
C GLY A 151 -1.35 -32.55 -17.42
N ASP A 152 -2.45 -32.24 -16.73
CA ASP A 152 -2.74 -32.66 -15.35
C ASP A 152 -3.99 -33.57 -15.35
N SER A 153 -5.14 -33.05 -14.93
CA SER A 153 -6.36 -33.84 -14.77
C SER A 153 -7.03 -34.30 -16.07
N TYR A 154 -6.74 -33.67 -17.21
CA TYR A 154 -7.32 -34.04 -18.51
C TYR A 154 -6.35 -34.80 -19.42
N TYR A 155 -5.17 -35.19 -18.91
CA TYR A 155 -4.10 -35.76 -19.74
C TYR A 155 -4.51 -37.01 -20.53
N GLY A 156 -5.27 -37.93 -19.95
CA GLY A 156 -5.77 -39.13 -20.62
C GLY A 156 -6.69 -38.82 -21.81
N LEU A 157 -7.42 -37.71 -21.76
CA LEU A 157 -8.28 -37.24 -22.85
C LEU A 157 -7.49 -36.48 -23.93
N ILE A 158 -6.40 -35.80 -23.55
CA ILE A 158 -5.58 -35.03 -24.49
C ILE A 158 -4.50 -35.89 -25.15
N SER A 159 -3.96 -36.87 -24.44
CA SER A 159 -2.95 -37.80 -24.96
C SER A 159 -3.49 -38.76 -26.01
N SER A 160 -4.82 -38.94 -26.09
CA SER A 160 -5.49 -39.68 -27.15
C SER A 160 -5.67 -38.88 -28.44
N LEU A 161 -5.43 -37.57 -28.44
CA LEU A 161 -5.49 -36.73 -29.63
C LEU A 161 -4.19 -36.78 -30.46
N PRO A 162 -4.26 -36.60 -31.79
CA PRO A 162 -3.08 -36.49 -32.65
C PRO A 162 -2.12 -35.40 -32.15
N PHE A 163 -0.84 -35.72 -32.02
CA PHE A 163 0.24 -34.84 -31.51
C PHE A 163 0.11 -34.40 -30.04
N GLY A 164 -1.00 -34.67 -29.35
CA GLY A 164 -1.23 -34.27 -27.96
C GLY A 164 -0.15 -34.82 -27.02
N LYS A 165 0.11 -36.13 -27.09
CA LYS A 165 1.15 -36.78 -26.28
C LYS A 165 2.55 -36.19 -26.53
N ALA A 166 2.96 -36.04 -27.79
CA ALA A 166 4.28 -35.53 -28.15
C ALA A 166 4.51 -34.09 -27.63
N CYS A 167 3.50 -33.23 -27.71
CA CYS A 167 3.57 -31.87 -27.16
C CYS A 167 3.80 -31.85 -25.64
N TYR A 168 3.09 -32.70 -24.90
CA TYR A 168 3.27 -32.79 -23.45
C TYR A 168 4.57 -33.51 -23.05
N ASP A 169 5.07 -34.46 -23.83
CA ASP A 169 6.36 -35.10 -23.56
C ASP A 169 7.51 -34.07 -23.65
N ILE A 170 7.46 -33.16 -24.63
CA ILE A 170 8.37 -32.00 -24.69
C ILE A 170 8.20 -31.12 -23.46
N LEU A 171 6.97 -30.82 -23.06
CA LEU A 171 6.71 -30.00 -21.88
C LEU A 171 7.25 -30.64 -20.59
N PHE A 172 7.09 -31.95 -20.44
CA PHE A 172 7.56 -32.72 -19.29
C PHE A 172 9.09 -32.88 -19.22
N SER A 173 9.80 -32.64 -20.34
CA SER A 173 11.26 -32.51 -20.32
C SER A 173 11.73 -31.24 -19.58
N VAL A 174 10.88 -30.21 -19.51
CA VAL A 174 11.20 -28.94 -18.85
C VAL A 174 10.71 -28.91 -17.40
N SER A 175 9.48 -29.37 -17.13
CA SER A 175 8.89 -29.40 -15.79
C SER A 175 8.16 -30.72 -15.55
N ALA A 176 8.34 -31.37 -14.41
CA ALA A 176 7.77 -32.71 -14.19
C ALA A 176 6.23 -32.72 -14.18
N TYR A 177 5.61 -31.57 -13.90
CA TYR A 177 4.16 -31.39 -13.90
C TYR A 177 3.78 -29.97 -14.31
N THR A 178 2.56 -29.81 -14.82
CA THR A 178 2.03 -28.53 -15.29
C THR A 178 1.47 -27.65 -14.16
N ARG A 179 1.24 -28.22 -12.97
CA ARG A 179 0.89 -27.47 -11.76
C ARG A 179 2.07 -26.66 -11.21
N ASN A 180 2.44 -25.59 -11.90
CA ASN A 180 3.66 -24.82 -11.63
C ASN A 180 3.46 -23.29 -11.80
N GLY A 181 4.55 -22.54 -11.74
CA GLY A 181 4.56 -21.08 -11.83
C GLY A 181 4.14 -20.49 -13.18
N VAL A 182 4.09 -21.30 -14.24
CA VAL A 182 3.74 -20.86 -15.60
C VAL A 182 2.28 -21.14 -15.91
N PHE A 183 1.83 -22.38 -15.73
CA PHE A 183 0.48 -22.78 -16.15
C PHE A 183 -0.57 -22.66 -15.05
N PHE A 184 -0.17 -22.66 -13.77
CA PHE A 184 -1.14 -22.65 -12.66
C PHE A 184 -1.21 -21.29 -11.94
N ALA A 185 -0.10 -20.83 -11.39
CA ALA A 185 -0.06 -19.66 -10.51
C ALA A 185 -0.58 -18.34 -11.13
N PRO A 186 -0.27 -17.98 -12.40
CA PRO A 186 -0.59 -16.65 -12.95
C PRO A 186 -2.08 -16.34 -12.98
N LEU A 187 -2.93 -17.34 -13.29
CA LEU A 187 -4.38 -17.15 -13.33
C LEU A 187 -4.92 -16.74 -11.96
N PHE A 188 -4.57 -17.49 -10.90
CA PHE A 188 -5.03 -17.18 -9.55
C PHE A 188 -4.45 -15.88 -8.99
N LEU A 189 -3.20 -15.55 -9.31
CA LEU A 189 -2.61 -14.25 -8.97
C LEU A 189 -3.39 -13.09 -9.62
N LEU A 190 -3.75 -13.21 -10.90
CA LEU A 190 -4.50 -12.18 -11.63
C LEU A 190 -5.97 -12.11 -11.19
N LEU A 191 -6.62 -13.25 -10.92
CA LEU A 191 -7.96 -13.27 -10.34
C LEU A 191 -7.97 -12.56 -8.98
N GLY A 192 -6.92 -12.72 -8.18
CA GLY A 192 -6.76 -12.03 -6.90
C GLY A 192 -6.51 -10.54 -7.09
N ALA A 193 -5.67 -10.18 -8.06
CA ALA A 193 -5.37 -8.80 -8.43
C ALA A 193 -6.61 -8.01 -8.84
N TYR A 194 -7.55 -8.65 -9.54
CA TYR A 194 -8.77 -8.02 -10.06
C TYR A 194 -10.03 -8.32 -9.24
N ALA A 195 -9.90 -9.05 -8.13
CA ALA A 195 -11.01 -9.36 -7.23
C ALA A 195 -11.58 -8.08 -6.59
N LYS A 196 -12.92 -8.03 -6.48
CA LYS A 196 -13.66 -6.91 -5.88
C LYS A 196 -14.52 -7.41 -4.73
N ARG A 197 -14.81 -6.54 -3.77
CA ARG A 197 -15.85 -6.80 -2.76
C ARG A 197 -17.19 -6.87 -3.48
N ARG A 198 -17.90 -7.97 -3.27
CA ARG A 198 -19.22 -8.25 -3.86
C ARG A 198 -20.22 -8.60 -2.74
N ASN A 199 -21.50 -8.73 -3.12
CA ASN A 199 -22.55 -9.15 -2.19
C ASN A 199 -22.22 -10.54 -1.61
N PRO A 200 -22.12 -10.70 -0.27
CA PRO A 200 -21.78 -11.97 0.36
C PRO A 200 -22.72 -13.12 0.00
N ARG A 201 -24.03 -12.87 -0.17
CA ARG A 201 -25.01 -13.92 -0.53
C ARG A 201 -24.73 -14.47 -1.92
N LEU A 202 -24.49 -13.60 -2.89
CA LEU A 202 -24.15 -13.99 -4.27
C LEU A 202 -22.83 -14.77 -4.31
N CYS A 203 -21.82 -14.35 -3.54
CA CYS A 203 -20.56 -15.08 -3.47
C CYS A 203 -20.70 -16.46 -2.83
N LEU A 204 -21.57 -16.61 -1.82
CA LEU A 204 -21.83 -17.91 -1.19
C LEU A 204 -22.53 -18.86 -2.16
N VAL A 205 -23.59 -18.41 -2.83
CA VAL A 205 -24.31 -19.24 -3.83
C VAL A 205 -23.38 -19.61 -4.98
N GLY A 206 -22.62 -18.66 -5.52
CA GLY A 206 -21.65 -18.92 -6.58
C GLY A 206 -20.56 -19.92 -6.15
N PHE A 207 -20.09 -19.83 -4.91
CA PHE A 207 -19.14 -20.80 -4.34
C PHE A 207 -19.75 -22.20 -4.26
N LEU A 208 -20.96 -22.34 -3.70
CA LEU A 208 -21.61 -23.64 -3.56
C LEU A 208 -21.89 -24.31 -4.91
N LEU A 209 -22.41 -23.57 -5.88
CA LEU A 209 -22.69 -24.09 -7.23
C LEU A 209 -21.40 -24.52 -7.95
N SER A 210 -20.38 -23.67 -7.94
CA SER A 210 -19.10 -24.00 -8.59
C SER A 210 -18.36 -25.12 -7.87
N PHE A 211 -18.49 -25.23 -6.54
CA PHE A 211 -17.89 -26.32 -5.76
C PHE A 211 -18.59 -27.66 -6.03
N ALA A 212 -19.92 -27.68 -6.09
CA ALA A 212 -20.68 -28.88 -6.45
C ALA A 212 -20.32 -29.36 -7.86
N ALA A 213 -20.27 -28.45 -8.83
CA ALA A 213 -19.89 -28.79 -10.20
C ALA A 213 -18.41 -29.19 -10.34
N MET A 214 -17.48 -28.58 -9.57
CA MET A 214 -16.08 -29.02 -9.49
C MET A 214 -15.97 -30.42 -8.86
N SER A 215 -16.82 -30.74 -7.88
CA SER A 215 -16.86 -32.07 -7.27
C SER A 215 -17.32 -33.11 -8.27
N ALA A 216 -18.38 -32.82 -9.04
CA ALA A 216 -18.83 -33.68 -10.13
C ALA A 216 -17.74 -33.87 -11.20
N GLU A 217 -17.10 -32.77 -11.63
CA GLU A 217 -15.96 -32.81 -12.57
C GLU A 217 -14.85 -33.75 -12.06
N ALA A 218 -14.46 -33.62 -10.80
CA ALA A 218 -13.39 -34.42 -10.22
C ALA A 218 -13.71 -35.91 -10.19
N PHE A 219 -14.93 -36.28 -9.77
CA PHE A 219 -15.36 -37.68 -9.74
C PHE A 219 -15.55 -38.28 -11.14
N LEU A 220 -16.02 -37.50 -12.11
CA LEU A 220 -16.12 -37.94 -13.51
C LEU A 220 -14.75 -38.26 -14.10
N LEU A 221 -13.77 -37.37 -13.90
CA LEU A 221 -12.40 -37.58 -14.36
C LEU A 221 -11.72 -38.76 -13.64
N HIS A 222 -12.01 -38.93 -12.36
CA HIS A 222 -11.52 -40.05 -11.55
C HIS A 222 -12.08 -41.40 -12.05
N ALA A 223 -13.39 -41.46 -12.27
CA ALA A 223 -14.05 -42.64 -12.83
C ALA A 223 -13.53 -42.96 -14.24
N ALA A 224 -13.26 -41.95 -15.06
CA ALA A 224 -12.68 -42.10 -16.40
C ALA A 224 -11.19 -42.45 -16.40
N LYS A 225 -10.50 -42.43 -15.23
CA LYS A 225 -9.04 -42.57 -15.11
C LYS A 225 -8.26 -41.67 -16.08
N ALA A 226 -8.83 -40.48 -16.35
CA ALA A 226 -8.28 -39.53 -17.31
C ALA A 226 -7.09 -38.74 -16.75
N GLN A 227 -6.86 -38.78 -15.44
CA GLN A 227 -5.93 -37.89 -14.75
C GLN A 227 -4.52 -38.46 -14.77
N ARG A 228 -3.53 -37.64 -15.14
CA ARG A 228 -2.12 -37.91 -14.79
C ARG A 228 -1.84 -37.51 -13.35
N HIS A 229 -2.43 -36.40 -12.93
CA HIS A 229 -2.45 -35.88 -11.58
C HIS A 229 -3.83 -35.27 -11.29
N ASP A 230 -4.27 -35.29 -10.04
CA ASP A 230 -5.59 -34.75 -9.64
C ASP A 230 -5.44 -33.38 -8.97
N SER A 231 -4.88 -32.40 -9.68
CA SER A 231 -4.52 -31.11 -9.07
C SER A 231 -5.15 -29.88 -9.71
N MET A 232 -5.61 -29.99 -10.95
CA MET A 232 -6.21 -28.88 -11.69
C MET A 232 -7.63 -29.24 -12.13
N TYR A 233 -8.58 -28.31 -12.00
CA TYR A 233 -9.95 -28.50 -12.51
C TYR A 233 -10.39 -27.26 -13.29
N LEU A 234 -11.23 -27.45 -14.29
CA LEU A 234 -11.83 -26.36 -15.06
C LEU A 234 -12.64 -25.43 -14.16
N LEU A 235 -13.34 -25.98 -13.15
CA LEU A 235 -14.18 -25.18 -12.25
C LEU A 235 -13.44 -24.60 -11.03
N LEU A 236 -12.20 -25.02 -10.78
CA LEU A 236 -11.39 -24.55 -9.65
C LEU A 236 -11.17 -23.01 -9.64
N PRO A 237 -10.89 -22.32 -10.77
CA PRO A 237 -10.78 -20.86 -10.81
C PRO A 237 -12.04 -20.14 -10.33
N PHE A 238 -13.22 -20.61 -10.72
CA PHE A 238 -14.50 -20.03 -10.33
C PHE A 238 -14.77 -20.23 -8.84
N CYS A 239 -14.59 -21.47 -8.36
CA CYS A 239 -14.75 -21.80 -6.95
C CYS A 239 -13.83 -20.95 -6.06
N SER A 240 -12.56 -20.85 -6.43
CA SER A 240 -11.56 -20.08 -5.70
C SER A 240 -11.88 -18.57 -5.72
N LEU A 241 -12.34 -18.02 -6.84
CA LEU A 241 -12.71 -16.61 -6.96
C LEU A 241 -13.93 -16.25 -6.09
N PHE A 242 -14.97 -17.09 -6.07
CA PHE A 242 -16.16 -16.86 -5.26
C PHE A 242 -15.86 -16.98 -3.77
N LEU A 243 -15.10 -18.01 -3.37
CA LEU A 243 -14.63 -18.18 -2.00
C LEU A 243 -13.81 -16.96 -1.54
N PHE A 244 -12.84 -16.54 -2.35
CA PHE A 244 -12.01 -15.39 -2.03
C PHE A 244 -12.82 -14.09 -1.95
N SER A 245 -13.79 -13.88 -2.85
CA SER A 245 -14.67 -12.70 -2.84
C SER A 245 -15.59 -12.67 -1.61
N LEU A 246 -16.10 -13.84 -1.18
CA LEU A 246 -16.88 -13.99 0.05
C LEU A 246 -16.05 -13.60 1.28
N LEU A 247 -14.83 -14.15 1.40
CA LEU A 247 -13.92 -13.82 2.50
C LEU A 247 -13.53 -12.34 2.47
N LEU A 248 -13.27 -11.79 1.28
CA LEU A 248 -12.90 -10.40 1.09
C LEU A 248 -14.01 -9.42 1.51
N SER A 249 -15.29 -9.76 1.27
CA SER A 249 -16.44 -8.97 1.73
C SER A 249 -16.58 -8.93 3.25
N ARG A 250 -16.16 -10.01 3.94
CA ARG A 250 -16.21 -10.16 5.41
C ARG A 250 -14.91 -9.70 6.09
N ASN A 251 -13.90 -9.27 5.32
CA ASN A 251 -12.60 -8.89 5.85
C ASN A 251 -12.55 -7.41 6.24
N SER A 252 -12.50 -7.14 7.55
CA SER A 252 -12.38 -5.78 8.13
C SER A 252 -11.14 -5.62 9.03
N GLY A 253 -10.18 -6.55 8.98
CA GLY A 253 -8.95 -6.48 9.77
C GLY A 253 -7.78 -7.26 9.18
N GLN A 254 -6.70 -7.35 9.97
CA GLN A 254 -5.54 -8.19 9.71
C GLN A 254 -5.18 -8.93 10.99
N ASN A 255 -4.78 -10.19 10.88
CA ASN A 255 -4.18 -10.98 11.95
C ASN A 255 -2.76 -11.37 11.52
N ARG A 256 -1.76 -10.72 12.12
CA ARG A 256 -0.34 -10.96 11.80
C ARG A 256 0.10 -12.35 12.29
N ASP A 257 -0.41 -12.78 13.43
CA ASP A 257 -0.05 -14.06 14.04
C ASP A 257 -0.60 -15.21 13.21
N ALA A 258 -1.85 -15.13 12.75
CA ALA A 258 -2.42 -16.12 11.83
C ALA A 258 -1.62 -16.25 10.52
N ARG A 259 -1.13 -15.13 9.96
CA ARG A 259 -0.26 -15.16 8.76
C ARG A 259 1.08 -15.84 9.02
N ARG A 260 1.72 -15.52 10.14
CA ARG A 260 3.00 -16.12 10.56
C ARG A 260 2.81 -17.60 10.83
N PHE A 261 1.81 -17.95 11.63
CA PHE A 261 1.42 -19.32 11.94
C PHE A 261 1.23 -20.12 10.65
N SER A 262 0.38 -19.67 9.73
CA SER A 262 0.11 -20.41 8.48
C SER A 262 1.36 -20.61 7.62
N ALA A 263 2.28 -19.63 7.62
CA ALA A 263 3.50 -19.70 6.82
C ALA A 263 4.51 -20.67 7.43
N VAL A 264 4.70 -20.63 8.75
CA VAL A 264 5.56 -21.59 9.47
C VAL A 264 4.97 -22.98 9.33
N PHE A 265 3.68 -23.15 9.61
CA PHE A 265 2.94 -24.41 9.48
C PHE A 265 3.15 -25.03 8.09
N TYR A 266 2.97 -24.22 7.03
CA TYR A 266 3.19 -24.66 5.66
C TYR A 266 4.63 -25.16 5.43
N VAL A 267 5.64 -24.52 6.01
CA VAL A 267 7.05 -24.91 5.84
C VAL A 267 7.42 -26.14 6.68
N VAL A 268 6.87 -26.30 7.89
CA VAL A 268 7.31 -27.34 8.84
C VAL A 268 6.48 -28.62 8.80
N HIS A 269 5.24 -28.60 8.28
CA HIS A 269 4.38 -29.80 8.30
C HIS A 269 4.99 -31.04 7.62
N PRO A 270 5.76 -30.95 6.51
CA PRO A 270 6.39 -32.12 5.93
C PRO A 270 7.48 -32.71 6.83
N TRP A 271 8.24 -31.87 7.54
CA TRP A 271 9.14 -32.33 8.59
C TRP A 271 8.38 -33.02 9.72
N CYS A 272 7.21 -32.50 10.09
CA CYS A 272 6.36 -33.15 11.09
C CYS A 272 5.90 -34.54 10.65
N ILE A 273 5.62 -34.76 9.35
CA ILE A 273 5.33 -36.10 8.81
C ILE A 273 6.49 -37.07 9.08
N VAL A 274 7.72 -36.65 8.75
CA VAL A 274 8.93 -37.47 8.97
C VAL A 274 9.15 -37.74 10.46
N LEU A 275 9.04 -36.72 11.30
CA LEU A 275 9.24 -36.83 12.75
C LEU A 275 8.20 -37.74 13.41
N VAL A 276 6.92 -37.61 13.03
CA VAL A 276 5.86 -38.48 13.54
C VAL A 276 6.10 -39.94 13.15
N ARG A 277 6.52 -40.20 11.91
CA ARG A 277 6.84 -41.57 11.46
C ARG A 277 8.04 -42.15 12.20
N GLY A 278 9.14 -41.40 12.30
CA GLY A 278 10.34 -41.85 13.02
C GLY A 278 10.08 -42.08 14.51
N ALA A 279 9.33 -41.19 15.16
CA ALA A 279 8.94 -41.37 16.57
C ALA A 279 8.02 -42.58 16.76
N ALA A 280 7.10 -42.83 15.83
CA ALA A 280 6.23 -44.00 15.89
C ALA A 280 7.01 -45.32 15.79
N GLU A 281 8.02 -45.37 14.94
CA GLU A 281 8.91 -46.54 14.80
C GLU A 281 9.75 -46.78 16.07
N VAL A 282 10.34 -45.71 16.64
CA VAL A 282 11.15 -45.83 17.86
C VAL A 282 10.31 -46.24 19.09
N LEU A 283 9.06 -45.79 19.15
CA LEU A 283 8.17 -46.03 20.30
C LEU A 283 7.24 -47.24 20.12
N GLY A 284 7.28 -47.94 18.98
CA GLY A 284 6.37 -49.05 18.67
C GLY A 284 4.89 -48.63 18.55
N LEU A 285 4.62 -47.41 18.11
CA LEU A 285 3.27 -46.81 17.99
C LEU A 285 2.76 -46.76 16.54
N GLU A 286 3.31 -47.55 15.63
CA GLU A 286 2.99 -47.51 14.20
C GLU A 286 1.54 -47.86 13.91
N ALA A 287 0.89 -48.68 14.74
CA ALA A 287 -0.54 -48.99 14.62
C ALA A 287 -1.41 -47.72 14.65
N VAL A 288 -1.08 -46.78 15.54
CA VAL A 288 -1.89 -45.57 15.78
C VAL A 288 -1.38 -44.38 14.97
N LEU A 289 -0.07 -44.24 14.84
CA LEU A 289 0.55 -43.03 14.28
C LEU A 289 0.98 -43.16 12.82
N VAL A 290 0.92 -44.37 12.22
CA VAL A 290 1.29 -44.60 10.82
C VAL A 290 0.18 -45.34 10.07
N ARG A 291 -0.29 -46.48 10.62
CA ARG A 291 -1.30 -47.33 9.99
C ARG A 291 -2.72 -46.77 10.09
N ASN A 292 -3.04 -45.99 11.12
CA ASN A 292 -4.29 -45.23 11.18
C ASN A 292 -4.10 -43.85 10.53
N SER A 293 -4.73 -43.65 9.38
CA SER A 293 -4.54 -42.42 8.58
C SER A 293 -5.03 -41.15 9.29
N LEU A 294 -6.13 -41.24 10.04
CA LEU A 294 -6.65 -40.12 10.82
C LEU A 294 -5.75 -39.82 12.03
N GLY A 295 -5.27 -40.85 12.73
CA GLY A 295 -4.32 -40.73 13.82
C GLY A 295 -3.00 -40.08 13.37
N HIS A 296 -2.47 -40.52 12.23
CA HIS A 296 -1.29 -39.91 11.61
C HIS A 296 -1.52 -38.43 11.28
N PHE A 297 -2.63 -38.10 10.63
CA PHE A 297 -2.98 -36.72 10.30
C PHE A 297 -3.10 -35.83 11.54
N LEU A 298 -3.82 -36.27 12.58
CA LEU A 298 -4.00 -35.51 13.81
C LEU A 298 -2.66 -35.28 14.52
N ALA A 299 -1.79 -36.29 14.59
CA ALA A 299 -0.45 -36.15 15.16
C ALA A 299 0.40 -35.13 14.40
N VAL A 300 0.40 -35.18 13.06
CA VAL A 300 1.10 -34.22 12.20
C VAL A 300 0.54 -32.81 12.40
N LEU A 301 -0.78 -32.65 12.48
CA LEU A 301 -1.42 -31.35 12.74
C LEU A 301 -1.00 -30.78 14.09
N LEU A 302 -1.05 -31.57 15.16
CA LEU A 302 -0.71 -31.14 16.51
C LEU A 302 0.75 -30.71 16.61
N LEU A 303 1.68 -31.51 16.08
CA LEU A 303 3.11 -31.18 16.08
C LEU A 303 3.40 -29.92 15.24
N SER A 304 2.80 -29.83 14.05
CA SER A 304 2.94 -28.66 13.17
C SER A 304 2.39 -27.40 13.82
N ALA A 305 1.25 -27.50 14.51
CA ALA A 305 0.64 -26.39 15.23
C ALA A 305 1.48 -25.96 16.44
N ALA A 306 2.03 -26.90 17.20
CA ALA A 306 2.90 -26.62 18.35
C ALA A 306 4.16 -25.86 17.92
N ILE A 307 4.88 -26.35 16.91
CA ILE A 307 6.07 -25.66 16.36
C ILE A 307 5.71 -24.28 15.84
N SER A 308 4.60 -24.17 15.12
CA SER A 308 4.13 -22.89 14.55
C SER A 308 3.74 -21.89 15.62
N LEU A 309 3.10 -22.34 16.71
CA LEU A 309 2.73 -21.50 17.85
C LEU A 309 3.98 -21.00 18.58
N SER A 310 4.94 -21.90 18.86
CA SER A 310 6.23 -21.50 19.45
C SER A 310 6.93 -20.47 18.58
N ALA A 311 7.01 -20.67 17.26
CA ALA A 311 7.60 -19.68 16.36
C ALA A 311 6.89 -18.33 16.42
N VAL A 312 5.56 -18.30 16.52
CA VAL A 312 4.79 -17.04 16.68
C VAL A 312 5.08 -16.35 18.01
N LEU A 313 5.31 -17.10 19.08
CA LEU A 313 5.62 -16.58 20.41
C LEU A 313 7.04 -16.00 20.49
N PHE A 314 8.02 -16.64 19.85
CA PHE A 314 9.43 -16.23 19.94
C PHE A 314 9.88 -15.24 18.85
N LEU A 315 9.14 -15.10 17.74
CA LEU A 315 9.52 -14.14 16.68
C LEU A 315 9.21 -12.68 17.07
N PRO A 316 10.15 -11.74 16.87
CA PRO A 316 9.99 -10.35 17.29
C PRO A 316 8.71 -9.72 16.71
N ARG A 317 7.94 -9.07 17.59
CA ARG A 317 6.69 -8.36 17.24
C ARG A 317 7.03 -6.94 16.82
N ARG A 318 6.42 -6.48 15.73
CA ARG A 318 6.47 -5.06 15.35
C ARG A 318 5.38 -4.31 16.11
N PRO A 319 5.66 -3.09 16.61
CA PRO A 319 4.63 -2.24 17.22
C PRO A 319 3.41 -2.03 16.31
N SER A 320 2.25 -1.81 16.92
CA SER A 320 1.04 -1.44 16.19
C SER A 320 1.15 0.00 15.68
N GLU A 321 0.79 0.23 14.41
CA GLU A 321 0.70 1.57 13.83
C GLU A 321 -0.34 2.45 14.52
N THR A 322 -1.32 1.85 15.21
CA THR A 322 -2.37 2.55 15.98
C THR A 322 -2.27 2.27 17.48
N GLY A 323 -1.08 1.88 17.95
CA GLY A 323 -0.85 1.52 19.35
C GLY A 323 -0.80 2.72 20.30
N ARG A 324 -0.44 3.90 19.79
CA ARG A 324 -0.25 5.13 20.58
C ARG A 324 -0.96 6.32 19.95
N ALA A 325 -0.31 6.99 19.00
CA ALA A 325 -0.83 8.11 18.23
C ALA A 325 -0.54 7.90 16.74
N TRP A 326 -1.50 8.23 15.89
CA TRP A 326 -1.42 7.96 14.45
C TRP A 326 -2.23 8.94 13.61
N CYS A 327 -1.82 9.08 12.36
CA CYS A 327 -2.58 9.71 11.30
C CYS A 327 -3.33 8.64 10.49
N GLU A 328 -4.61 8.87 10.23
CA GLU A 328 -5.39 8.11 9.25
C GLU A 328 -5.45 8.91 7.94
N ILE A 329 -5.08 8.28 6.83
CA ILE A 329 -4.94 8.93 5.52
C ILE A 329 -5.98 8.36 4.56
N ASP A 330 -7.03 9.13 4.27
CA ASP A 330 -8.11 8.75 3.35
C ASP A 330 -7.76 8.99 1.88
N LEU A 331 -7.32 7.92 1.21
CA LEU A 331 -6.99 7.98 -0.20
C LEU A 331 -8.22 8.16 -1.10
N ARG A 332 -9.45 7.91 -0.63
CA ARG A 332 -10.68 8.24 -1.39
C ARG A 332 -10.90 9.74 -1.40
N ALA A 333 -10.72 10.40 -0.26
CA ALA A 333 -10.77 11.86 -0.17
C ALA A 333 -9.72 12.49 -1.09
N LEU A 334 -8.48 11.99 -1.07
CA LEU A 334 -7.42 12.46 -1.97
C LEU A 334 -7.79 12.32 -3.45
N ARG A 335 -8.36 11.18 -3.85
CA ARG A 335 -8.86 10.97 -5.23
C ARG A 335 -9.96 11.96 -5.59
N SER A 336 -10.93 12.16 -4.69
CA SER A 336 -12.04 13.10 -4.88
C SER A 336 -11.53 14.53 -5.09
N ASN A 337 -10.62 14.99 -4.24
CA ASN A 337 -10.02 16.32 -4.34
C ASN A 337 -9.21 16.47 -5.64
N THR A 338 -8.47 15.42 -6.04
CA THR A 338 -7.71 15.43 -7.30
C THR A 338 -8.62 15.69 -8.50
N PHE A 339 -9.74 14.96 -8.62
CA PHE A 339 -10.68 15.15 -9.72
C PHE A 339 -11.40 16.50 -9.67
N LEU A 340 -11.73 16.99 -8.47
CA LEU A 340 -12.28 18.33 -8.30
C LEU A 340 -11.31 19.40 -8.82
N LEU A 341 -10.04 19.33 -8.42
CA LEU A 341 -9.01 20.31 -8.80
C LEU A 341 -8.66 20.22 -10.28
N GLN A 342 -8.64 19.02 -10.87
CA GLN A 342 -8.48 18.87 -12.32
C GLN A 342 -9.61 19.55 -13.11
N ARG A 343 -10.86 19.46 -12.63
CA ARG A 343 -11.99 20.18 -13.25
C ARG A 343 -11.85 21.70 -13.10
N LYS A 344 -11.46 22.19 -11.92
CA LYS A 344 -11.25 23.61 -11.66
C LYS A 344 -10.05 24.19 -12.44
N ALA A 345 -9.03 23.39 -12.73
CA ALA A 345 -7.88 23.81 -13.53
C ALA A 345 -8.24 24.16 -15.00
N GLY A 346 -9.36 23.64 -15.50
CA GLY A 346 -9.79 23.79 -16.89
C GLY A 346 -9.18 22.76 -17.83
N ALA A 347 -9.74 22.64 -19.04
CA ALA A 347 -9.39 21.57 -20.00
C ALA A 347 -7.95 21.64 -20.53
N HIS A 348 -7.33 22.83 -20.49
CA HIS A 348 -5.99 23.09 -21.05
C HIS A 348 -4.88 23.13 -20.00
N SER A 349 -5.20 22.89 -18.72
CA SER A 349 -4.21 22.88 -17.65
C SER A 349 -4.21 21.56 -16.89
N SER A 350 -3.02 21.03 -16.60
CA SER A 350 -2.88 19.80 -15.86
C SER A 350 -2.42 20.02 -14.42
N LEU A 351 -2.73 19.08 -13.55
CA LEU A 351 -2.39 19.19 -12.13
C LEU A 351 -0.91 18.82 -11.91
N MET A 352 -0.15 19.74 -11.33
CA MET A 352 1.12 19.46 -10.67
C MET A 352 0.88 19.30 -9.17
N ALA A 353 1.03 18.08 -8.66
CA ALA A 353 0.80 17.79 -7.25
C ALA A 353 2.02 18.18 -6.39
N VAL A 354 1.84 19.14 -5.50
CA VAL A 354 2.87 19.58 -4.56
C VAL A 354 2.84 18.65 -3.35
N ILE A 355 3.86 17.81 -3.21
CA ILE A 355 3.94 16.75 -2.20
C ILE A 355 5.23 16.82 -1.37
N LYS A 356 5.78 18.03 -1.22
CA LYS A 356 6.89 18.35 -0.31
C LYS A 356 6.53 18.10 1.16
N ALA A 357 7.54 18.04 2.02
CA ALA A 357 7.44 17.75 3.45
C ALA A 357 6.61 16.49 3.72
N ASP A 358 6.98 15.38 3.08
CA ASP A 358 6.26 14.10 3.15
C ASP A 358 4.76 14.22 2.78
N ALA A 359 4.45 14.93 1.69
CA ALA A 359 3.08 15.32 1.31
C ALA A 359 2.35 16.06 2.43
N TYR A 360 2.97 17.11 2.97
CA TYR A 360 2.44 17.87 4.10
C TYR A 360 2.10 16.92 5.28
N GLY A 361 3.02 16.01 5.62
CA GLY A 361 2.83 15.01 6.68
C GLY A 361 1.93 13.82 6.34
N HIS A 362 1.26 13.79 5.18
CA HIS A 362 0.29 12.73 4.81
C HIS A 362 0.95 11.42 4.31
N GLY A 363 2.26 11.43 4.06
CA GLY A 363 2.98 10.31 3.46
C GLY A 363 3.11 10.46 1.94
N ALA A 364 4.26 10.92 1.47
CA ALA A 364 4.49 11.27 0.06
C ALA A 364 4.31 10.08 -0.88
N ILE A 365 4.83 8.90 -0.51
CA ILE A 365 4.78 7.69 -1.35
C ILE A 365 3.35 7.20 -1.60
N PRO A 366 2.52 6.92 -0.57
CA PRO A 366 1.13 6.49 -0.79
C PRO A 366 0.29 7.54 -1.54
N CYS A 367 0.51 8.84 -1.25
CA CYS A 367 -0.15 9.93 -1.97
C CYS A 367 0.26 9.97 -3.45
N ALA A 368 1.56 9.97 -3.78
CA ALA A 368 2.06 10.03 -5.15
C ALA A 368 1.54 8.86 -6.01
N ARG A 369 1.49 7.65 -5.46
CA ARG A 369 0.90 6.48 -6.16
C ARG A 369 -0.58 6.68 -6.46
N THR A 370 -1.33 7.17 -5.48
CA THR A 370 -2.77 7.44 -5.64
C THR A 370 -3.01 8.52 -6.70
N LEU A 371 -2.26 9.62 -6.64
CA LEU A 371 -2.33 10.72 -7.59
C LEU A 371 -2.00 10.27 -9.02
N ARG A 372 -0.99 9.40 -9.19
CA ARG A 372 -0.68 8.80 -10.49
C ARG A 372 -1.85 8.01 -11.07
N ARG A 373 -2.60 7.28 -10.24
CA ARG A 373 -3.81 6.55 -10.68
C ARG A 373 -4.92 7.50 -11.11
N CYS A 374 -4.99 8.70 -10.54
CA CYS A 374 -5.89 9.78 -10.96
C CYS A 374 -5.42 10.56 -12.19
N GLY A 375 -4.35 10.11 -12.86
CA GLY A 375 -3.86 10.77 -14.08
C GLY A 375 -2.84 11.88 -13.84
N VAL A 376 -2.44 12.17 -12.59
CA VAL A 376 -1.38 13.16 -12.32
C VAL A 376 -0.04 12.67 -12.88
N ARG A 377 0.67 13.54 -13.58
CA ARG A 377 1.98 13.26 -14.22
C ARG A 377 3.08 14.25 -13.85
N ALA A 378 2.75 15.31 -13.12
CA ALA A 378 3.71 16.29 -12.63
C ALA A 378 3.62 16.37 -11.10
N PHE A 379 4.78 16.39 -10.44
CA PHE A 379 4.92 16.50 -9.00
C PHE A 379 5.92 17.61 -8.67
N ALA A 380 5.72 18.24 -7.52
CA ALA A 380 6.66 19.21 -6.98
C ALA A 380 7.06 18.83 -5.55
N VAL A 381 8.35 18.93 -5.26
CA VAL A 381 8.99 18.67 -3.97
C VAL A 381 9.87 19.85 -3.57
N ALA A 382 10.30 19.92 -2.31
CA ALA A 382 11.18 20.98 -1.83
C ALA A 382 12.65 20.68 -2.11
N THR A 383 13.08 19.42 -1.93
CA THR A 383 14.51 19.05 -1.94
C THR A 383 14.83 17.90 -2.89
N LEU A 384 16.14 17.70 -3.13
CA LEU A 384 16.67 16.59 -3.91
C LEU A 384 16.29 15.23 -3.31
N GLU A 385 16.40 15.05 -2.00
CA GLU A 385 16.13 13.80 -1.29
C GLU A 385 14.68 13.36 -1.47
N GLU A 386 13.74 14.31 -1.39
CA GLU A 386 12.33 14.05 -1.63
C GLU A 386 12.10 13.57 -3.07
N GLY A 387 12.74 14.21 -4.05
CA GLY A 387 12.68 13.80 -5.45
C GLY A 387 13.23 12.40 -5.68
N ILE A 388 14.37 12.08 -5.07
CA ILE A 388 14.98 10.75 -5.10
C ILE A 388 14.06 9.70 -4.45
N ALA A 389 13.46 10.02 -3.30
CA ALA A 389 12.54 9.13 -2.60
C ALA A 389 11.34 8.76 -3.47
N LEU A 390 10.75 9.72 -4.18
CA LEU A 390 9.68 9.48 -5.15
C LEU A 390 10.13 8.60 -6.32
N ARG A 391 11.33 8.82 -6.86
CA ARG A 391 11.88 7.99 -7.94
C ARG A 391 12.14 6.55 -7.50
N ARG A 392 12.70 6.35 -6.30
CA ARG A 392 12.86 5.02 -5.69
C ARG A 392 11.51 4.32 -5.50
N ALA A 393 10.45 5.08 -5.24
CA ALA A 393 9.08 4.58 -5.18
C ALA A 393 8.41 4.37 -6.56
N ALA A 394 9.18 4.46 -7.65
CA ALA A 394 8.75 4.32 -9.04
C ALA A 394 7.70 5.36 -9.50
N VAL A 395 7.74 6.57 -8.93
CA VAL A 395 6.97 7.70 -9.43
C VAL A 395 7.59 8.19 -10.73
N ARG A 396 6.78 8.25 -11.79
CA ARG A 396 7.16 8.66 -13.15
C ARG A 396 6.58 10.03 -13.47
N GLY A 397 7.08 10.63 -14.56
CA GLY A 397 6.70 11.98 -14.99
C GLY A 397 7.59 13.05 -14.38
N THR A 398 7.20 14.32 -14.52
CA THR A 398 7.96 15.47 -14.02
C THR A 398 7.99 15.45 -12.50
N ILE A 399 9.18 15.60 -11.92
CA ILE A 399 9.37 15.87 -10.49
C ILE A 399 10.23 17.13 -10.42
N LEU A 400 9.58 18.25 -10.11
CA LEU A 400 10.22 19.56 -9.98
C LEU A 400 10.66 19.77 -8.53
N ILE A 401 11.95 20.01 -8.32
CA ILE A 401 12.50 20.50 -7.06
C ILE A 401 12.32 22.02 -7.07
N LEU A 402 11.51 22.52 -6.14
CA LEU A 402 11.21 23.95 -6.00
C LEU A 402 12.31 24.71 -5.24
N GLY A 403 13.09 24.02 -4.42
CA GLY A 403 14.18 24.59 -3.65
C GLY A 403 15.54 24.52 -4.36
N PHE A 404 16.56 24.98 -3.65
CA PHE A 404 17.95 24.94 -4.09
C PHE A 404 18.50 23.50 -4.06
N THR A 405 19.29 23.14 -5.07
CA THR A 405 20.15 21.96 -5.06
C THR A 405 21.58 22.46 -5.31
N PRO A 406 22.59 22.09 -4.52
CA PRO A 406 23.97 22.46 -4.82
C PRO A 406 24.35 22.09 -6.26
N PRO A 407 24.95 23.00 -7.06
CA PRO A 407 25.34 22.70 -8.43
C PRO A 407 26.21 21.44 -8.55
N GLU A 408 27.07 21.18 -7.58
CA GLU A 408 27.95 20.01 -7.51
C GLU A 408 27.17 18.68 -7.53
N GLU A 409 25.89 18.70 -7.16
CA GLU A 409 24.99 17.54 -7.16
C GLU A 409 24.22 17.37 -8.46
N ALA A 410 24.58 18.08 -9.54
CA ALA A 410 23.94 17.97 -10.86
C ALA A 410 23.88 16.52 -11.40
N ASP A 411 24.87 15.70 -11.07
CA ASP A 411 24.91 14.26 -11.40
C ASP A 411 23.72 13.50 -10.82
N LEU A 412 23.29 13.86 -9.61
CA LEU A 412 22.13 13.25 -8.96
C LEU A 412 20.83 13.68 -9.65
N LEU A 413 20.71 14.94 -10.05
CA LEU A 413 19.56 15.43 -10.84
C LEU A 413 19.41 14.63 -12.13
N VAL A 414 20.51 14.42 -12.88
CA VAL A 414 20.49 13.65 -14.12
C VAL A 414 20.19 12.18 -13.87
N ARG A 415 20.91 11.55 -12.92
CA ARG A 415 20.76 10.13 -12.59
C ARG A 415 19.33 9.77 -12.21
N TRP A 416 18.69 10.63 -11.42
CA TRP A 416 17.32 10.43 -10.95
C TRP A 416 16.26 11.10 -11.85
N ARG A 417 16.68 11.73 -12.95
CA ARG A 417 15.80 12.42 -13.92
C ARG A 417 14.89 13.44 -13.23
N LEU A 418 15.46 14.28 -12.38
CA LEU A 418 14.75 15.32 -11.65
C LEU A 418 14.85 16.65 -12.40
N THR A 419 13.81 17.48 -12.27
CA THR A 419 13.77 18.82 -12.84
C THR A 419 14.09 19.82 -11.75
N GLN A 420 14.95 20.79 -12.02
CA GLN A 420 15.41 21.77 -11.02
C GLN A 420 14.82 23.15 -11.29
N ALA A 421 14.32 23.83 -10.24
CA ALA A 421 14.00 25.25 -10.34
C ALA A 421 15.29 26.09 -10.47
N VAL A 422 15.35 27.01 -11.43
CA VAL A 422 16.42 28.01 -11.54
C VAL A 422 16.00 29.22 -10.72
N MET A 423 16.77 29.51 -9.67
CA MET A 423 16.45 30.52 -8.65
C MET A 423 16.84 31.93 -9.10
N ASP A 424 17.96 32.07 -9.81
CA ASP A 424 18.49 33.32 -10.34
C ASP A 424 19.51 33.05 -11.48
N GLU A 425 20.06 34.10 -12.07
CA GLU A 425 21.06 33.99 -13.14
C GLU A 425 22.40 33.37 -12.69
N PRO A 426 23.01 33.78 -11.55
CA PRO A 426 24.23 33.15 -11.04
C PRO A 426 24.10 31.64 -10.85
N TYR A 427 23.02 31.18 -10.24
CA TYR A 427 22.74 29.76 -10.03
C TYR A 427 22.60 29.01 -11.35
N ALA A 428 21.91 29.58 -12.34
CA ALA A 428 21.80 28.97 -13.67
C ALA A 428 23.18 28.75 -14.30
N ARG A 429 24.08 29.75 -14.20
CA ARG A 429 25.45 29.67 -14.72
C ARG A 429 26.27 28.62 -14.00
N GLN A 430 26.20 28.57 -12.66
CA GLN A 430 26.89 27.57 -11.86
C GLN A 430 26.41 26.15 -12.17
N LEU A 431 25.10 25.95 -12.34
CA LEU A 431 24.52 24.65 -12.70
C LEU A 431 24.91 24.23 -14.13
N ALA A 432 24.93 25.16 -15.08
CA ALA A 432 25.37 24.91 -16.45
C ALA A 432 26.87 24.54 -16.51
N ALA A 433 27.69 25.17 -15.67
CA ALA A 433 29.14 24.94 -15.61
C ALA A 433 29.51 23.50 -15.19
N GLN A 434 28.58 22.75 -14.59
CA GLN A 434 28.77 21.33 -14.24
C GLN A 434 28.81 20.41 -15.46
N GLY A 435 28.47 20.90 -16.66
CA GLY A 435 28.53 20.13 -17.90
C GLY A 435 27.47 19.01 -17.99
N ARG A 436 26.45 19.03 -17.14
CA ARG A 436 25.40 18.01 -17.06
C ARG A 436 24.09 18.48 -17.66
N ARG A 437 23.47 17.62 -18.47
CA ARG A 437 22.19 17.91 -19.12
C ARG A 437 21.01 17.86 -18.15
N VAL A 438 20.72 18.97 -17.48
CA VAL A 438 19.67 19.08 -16.44
C VAL A 438 18.40 19.71 -17.02
N ALA A 439 17.23 19.13 -16.73
CA ALA A 439 15.96 19.76 -17.05
C ALA A 439 15.64 20.84 -16.01
N VAL A 440 15.24 22.04 -16.45
CA VAL A 440 15.04 23.17 -15.54
C VAL A 440 13.72 23.90 -15.77
N HIS A 441 13.15 24.44 -14.69
CA HIS A 441 12.06 25.41 -14.74
C HIS A 441 12.56 26.76 -14.20
N VAL A 442 12.36 27.84 -14.94
CA VAL A 442 12.84 29.17 -14.53
C VAL A 442 11.84 29.82 -13.57
N ALA A 443 12.30 30.22 -12.39
CA ALA A 443 11.49 31.02 -11.49
C ALA A 443 11.51 32.50 -11.93
N VAL A 444 10.35 33.13 -11.91
CA VAL A 444 10.13 34.55 -12.19
C VAL A 444 9.67 35.20 -10.90
N ASP A 445 10.29 36.31 -10.55
CA ASP A 445 9.83 37.14 -9.47
C ASP A 445 8.88 38.22 -10.02
N THR A 446 7.61 38.09 -9.65
CA THR A 446 6.57 39.08 -9.99
C THR A 446 6.16 39.90 -8.77
N GLY A 447 7.00 39.98 -7.73
CA GLY A 447 6.72 40.73 -6.50
C GLY A 447 6.66 39.90 -5.22
N MET A 448 7.17 38.66 -5.23
CA MET A 448 7.35 37.87 -4.01
C MET A 448 8.72 38.13 -3.37
N HIS A 449 9.71 38.58 -4.15
CA HIS A 449 11.04 38.96 -3.67
C HIS A 449 11.72 37.88 -2.83
N ARG A 450 11.54 36.61 -3.25
CA ARG A 450 12.12 35.44 -2.56
C ARG A 450 13.12 34.69 -3.43
N ILE A 451 12.66 34.25 -4.60
CA ILE A 451 13.45 33.59 -5.63
C ILE A 451 12.85 33.98 -6.98
N GLY A 452 13.66 33.86 -8.02
CA GLY A 452 13.28 34.18 -9.39
C GLY A 452 13.95 35.45 -9.88
N ILE A 453 14.04 35.54 -11.19
CA ILE A 453 14.56 36.73 -11.87
C ILE A 453 13.43 37.76 -11.92
N PRO A 454 13.69 39.04 -11.61
CA PRO A 454 12.68 40.09 -11.70
C PRO A 454 12.01 40.11 -13.08
N VAL A 455 10.69 40.26 -13.11
CA VAL A 455 9.87 40.13 -14.32
C VAL A 455 10.26 41.14 -15.42
N GLU A 456 10.78 42.30 -15.03
CA GLU A 456 11.29 43.36 -15.88
C GLU A 456 12.64 43.03 -16.56
N GLU A 457 13.41 42.08 -16.02
CA GLU A 457 14.75 41.73 -16.51
C GLU A 457 14.72 40.77 -17.72
N VAL A 458 14.00 41.13 -18.78
CA VAL A 458 13.88 40.32 -20.02
C VAL A 458 15.25 39.91 -20.58
N ALA A 459 16.26 40.79 -20.47
CA ALA A 459 17.62 40.50 -20.91
C ALA A 459 18.29 39.36 -20.13
N ALA A 460 18.05 39.25 -18.82
CA ALA A 460 18.58 38.18 -17.98
C ALA A 460 18.02 36.82 -18.38
N PHE A 461 16.71 36.74 -18.60
CA PHE A 461 16.08 35.52 -19.13
C PHE A 461 16.72 35.10 -20.45
N ARG A 462 16.90 36.03 -21.41
CA ARG A 462 17.53 35.73 -22.70
C ARG A 462 18.96 35.22 -22.56
N ARG A 463 19.74 35.71 -21.59
CA ARG A 463 21.08 35.18 -21.29
C ARG A 463 21.00 33.76 -20.76
N ILE A 464 20.09 33.48 -19.84
CA ILE A 464 19.92 32.15 -19.24
C ILE A 464 19.46 31.13 -20.27
N TYR A 465 18.49 31.45 -21.12
CA TYR A 465 17.99 30.52 -22.15
C TYR A 465 19.06 30.08 -23.17
N ARG A 466 20.21 30.79 -23.23
CA ARG A 466 21.36 30.45 -24.07
C ARG A 466 22.41 29.59 -23.36
N LEU A 467 22.26 29.33 -22.06
CA LEU A 467 23.24 28.55 -21.31
C LEU A 467 23.28 27.11 -21.82
N PRO A 468 24.47 26.55 -22.08
CA PRO A 468 24.61 25.17 -22.51
C PRO A 468 24.20 24.23 -21.37
N TYR A 469 23.92 22.98 -21.72
CA TYR A 469 23.55 21.88 -20.80
C TYR A 469 22.21 22.03 -20.07
N LEU A 470 21.65 23.23 -19.93
CA LEU A 470 20.32 23.41 -19.33
C LEU A 470 19.22 23.19 -20.37
N ARG A 471 18.33 22.23 -20.10
CA ARG A 471 17.12 22.01 -20.91
C ARG A 471 15.94 22.69 -20.24
N PHE A 472 15.58 23.87 -20.73
CA PHE A 472 14.43 24.63 -20.25
C PHE A 472 13.12 23.92 -20.61
N THR A 473 12.46 23.36 -19.60
CA THR A 473 11.18 22.65 -19.77
C THR A 473 10.00 23.40 -19.15
N GLY A 474 10.24 24.52 -18.47
CA GLY A 474 9.16 25.36 -17.97
C GLY A 474 9.58 26.69 -17.36
N ILE A 475 8.59 27.48 -16.99
CA ILE A 475 8.72 28.78 -16.33
C ILE A 475 7.57 28.97 -15.34
N PHE A 476 7.82 29.66 -14.22
CA PHE A 476 6.80 29.86 -13.20
C PHE A 476 7.00 31.08 -12.33
N SER A 477 5.89 31.57 -11.77
CA SER A 477 5.89 32.52 -10.65
C SER A 477 5.00 32.00 -9.51
N HIS A 478 4.96 32.70 -8.38
CA HIS A 478 4.10 32.44 -7.23
C HIS A 478 3.36 33.72 -6.81
N LEU A 479 2.04 33.63 -6.69
CA LEU A 479 1.22 34.76 -6.26
C LEU A 479 1.35 34.99 -4.76
N CYS A 480 1.49 36.24 -4.32
CA CYS A 480 1.65 36.60 -2.91
C CYS A 480 0.32 36.57 -2.16
N THR A 481 -0.72 37.10 -2.78
CA THR A 481 -1.99 37.44 -2.12
C THR A 481 -3.18 36.66 -2.71
N ALA A 482 -2.95 35.47 -3.26
CA ALA A 482 -4.03 34.65 -3.82
C ALA A 482 -5.10 34.23 -2.78
N ASN A 483 -4.72 34.26 -1.50
CA ASN A 483 -5.60 34.06 -0.34
C ASN A 483 -6.27 35.35 0.16
N GLY A 484 -5.84 36.51 -0.34
CA GLY A 484 -6.40 37.79 0.04
C GLY A 484 -7.85 37.95 -0.37
N ARG A 485 -8.57 38.78 0.39
CA ARG A 485 -9.99 39.10 0.16
C ARG A 485 -10.20 40.56 -0.16
N SER A 486 -9.28 41.43 0.30
CA SER A 486 -9.35 42.87 0.06
C SER A 486 -9.21 43.20 -1.44
N PRO A 487 -9.81 44.30 -1.90
CA PRO A 487 -9.62 44.79 -3.27
C PRO A 487 -8.14 44.97 -3.64
N GLU A 488 -7.32 45.44 -2.70
CA GLU A 488 -5.89 45.70 -2.86
C GLU A 488 -5.14 44.40 -3.12
N GLU A 489 -5.38 43.37 -2.31
CA GLU A 489 -4.77 42.05 -2.46
C GLU A 489 -5.14 41.38 -3.78
N LYS A 490 -6.42 41.49 -4.19
CA LYS A 490 -6.90 40.97 -5.47
C LYS A 490 -6.26 41.69 -6.65
N SER A 491 -6.19 43.02 -6.57
CA SER A 491 -5.53 43.86 -7.58
C SER A 491 -4.06 43.49 -7.72
N PHE A 492 -3.36 43.29 -6.61
CA PHE A 492 -1.97 42.85 -6.61
C PHE A 492 -1.81 41.48 -7.29
N ALA A 493 -2.61 40.48 -6.93
CA ALA A 493 -2.56 39.16 -7.56
C ALA A 493 -2.84 39.21 -9.08
N GLN A 494 -3.75 40.09 -9.51
CA GLN A 494 -4.03 40.31 -10.93
C GLN A 494 -2.86 40.98 -11.65
N MET A 495 -2.21 41.97 -11.02
CA MET A 495 -1.01 42.62 -11.55
C MET A 495 0.13 41.62 -11.72
N GLN A 496 0.40 40.76 -10.73
CA GLN A 496 1.39 39.68 -10.86
C GLN A 496 1.07 38.71 -12.00
N THR A 497 -0.22 38.37 -12.16
CA THR A 497 -0.69 37.48 -13.22
C THR A 497 -0.46 38.10 -14.59
N ASN A 498 -0.82 39.37 -14.78
CA ASN A 498 -0.63 40.08 -16.04
C ASN A 498 0.85 40.20 -16.39
N ALA A 499 1.69 40.60 -15.44
CA ALA A 499 3.13 40.72 -15.64
C ALA A 499 3.78 39.39 -16.05
N PHE A 500 3.40 38.29 -15.39
CA PHE A 500 3.87 36.95 -15.74
C PHE A 500 3.48 36.55 -17.17
N LEU A 501 2.22 36.73 -17.54
CA LEU A 501 1.72 36.36 -18.87
C LEU A 501 2.34 37.23 -19.98
N GLN A 502 2.54 38.52 -19.71
CA GLN A 502 3.23 39.43 -20.62
C GLN A 502 4.69 39.01 -20.84
N LEU A 503 5.44 38.72 -19.77
CA LEU A 503 6.82 38.21 -19.89
C LEU A 503 6.87 36.92 -20.71
N VAL A 504 5.98 35.96 -20.44
CA VAL A 504 5.90 34.71 -21.21
C VAL A 504 5.67 34.98 -22.69
N SER A 505 4.79 35.92 -23.03
CA SER A 505 4.53 36.33 -24.42
C SER A 505 5.78 36.91 -25.08
N ILE A 506 6.47 37.83 -24.40
CA ILE A 506 7.71 38.46 -24.87
C ILE A 506 8.82 37.42 -25.08
N LEU A 507 8.99 36.47 -24.16
CA LEU A 507 10.01 35.43 -24.28
C LEU A 507 9.71 34.49 -25.46
N ARG A 508 8.44 34.16 -25.71
CA ARG A 508 8.02 33.37 -26.86
C ARG A 508 8.27 34.11 -28.18
N SER A 509 7.95 35.40 -28.27
CA SER A 509 8.22 36.21 -29.46
C SER A 509 9.72 36.38 -29.73
N CYS A 510 10.54 36.35 -28.68
CA CYS A 510 12.00 36.31 -28.78
C CYS A 510 12.58 34.94 -29.15
N GLY A 511 11.73 33.92 -29.40
CA GLY A 511 12.16 32.57 -29.74
C GLY A 511 12.75 31.75 -28.58
N CYS A 512 12.51 32.16 -27.33
CA CYS A 512 13.03 31.43 -26.16
C CYS A 512 12.23 30.13 -25.93
N PRO A 513 12.89 29.00 -25.57
CA PRO A 513 12.22 27.74 -25.28
C PRO A 513 11.58 27.75 -23.88
N VAL A 514 10.50 28.51 -23.72
CA VAL A 514 9.83 28.75 -22.43
C VAL A 514 9.30 27.45 -21.78
N GLY A 515 8.86 26.49 -22.59
CA GLY A 515 8.28 25.23 -22.11
C GLY A 515 6.95 25.42 -21.38
N ASP A 516 6.71 24.57 -20.38
CA ASP A 516 5.49 24.55 -19.58
C ASP A 516 5.38 25.77 -18.66
N THR A 517 4.21 26.42 -18.65
CA THR A 517 3.94 27.57 -17.77
C THR A 517 3.11 27.15 -16.57
N HIS A 518 3.41 27.68 -15.38
CA HIS A 518 2.56 27.47 -14.21
C HIS A 518 2.60 28.63 -13.22
N LEU A 519 1.42 29.08 -12.78
CA LEU A 519 1.26 30.23 -11.89
C LEU A 519 0.45 29.88 -10.63
N LEU A 520 -0.80 29.46 -10.84
CA LEU A 520 -1.75 29.27 -9.74
C LEU A 520 -1.35 28.13 -8.80
N ALA A 521 -1.36 28.43 -7.50
CA ALA A 521 -1.31 27.45 -6.42
C ALA A 521 -2.73 27.12 -5.92
N SER A 522 -2.87 26.36 -4.82
CA SER A 522 -4.16 25.94 -4.24
C SER A 522 -5.21 27.05 -4.15
N ALA A 523 -4.88 28.21 -3.57
CA ALA A 523 -5.78 29.36 -3.46
C ALA A 523 -6.26 29.88 -4.82
N GLY A 524 -5.30 30.04 -5.74
CA GLY A 524 -5.55 30.47 -7.11
C GLY A 524 -6.49 29.53 -7.86
N ILE A 525 -6.27 28.21 -7.75
CA ILE A 525 -7.12 27.19 -8.38
C ILE A 525 -8.56 27.27 -7.89
N LEU A 526 -8.76 27.59 -6.61
CA LEU A 526 -10.09 27.59 -6.00
C LEU A 526 -10.87 28.88 -6.29
N ARG A 527 -10.18 30.03 -6.36
CA ARG A 527 -10.78 31.36 -6.35
C ARG A 527 -10.70 32.13 -7.67
N PHE A 528 -9.68 31.87 -8.49
CA PHE A 528 -9.44 32.62 -9.72
C PHE A 528 -9.94 31.82 -10.93
N SER A 529 -10.34 32.54 -11.98
CA SER A 529 -10.60 31.92 -13.27
C SER A 529 -9.36 31.19 -13.79
N PRO A 530 -9.52 30.06 -14.49
CA PRO A 530 -8.41 29.35 -15.12
C PRO A 530 -7.55 30.29 -15.97
N GLN A 531 -6.24 30.22 -15.76
CA GLN A 531 -5.26 30.99 -16.54
C GLN A 531 -4.70 30.12 -17.68
N PRO A 532 -4.19 30.70 -18.78
CA PRO A 532 -3.63 29.97 -19.92
C PRO A 532 -2.23 29.40 -19.60
N CYS A 533 -2.16 28.57 -18.56
CA CYS A 533 -0.94 27.93 -18.07
C CYS A 533 -1.00 26.41 -18.27
N SER A 534 0.11 25.77 -18.65
CA SER A 534 0.23 24.32 -18.81
C SER A 534 -0.11 23.55 -17.52
N HIS A 535 0.27 24.08 -16.36
CA HIS A 535 -0.03 23.45 -15.06
C HIS A 535 -0.55 24.41 -14.00
N VAL A 536 -1.31 23.84 -13.07
CA VAL A 536 -1.62 24.45 -11.76
C VAL A 536 -1.01 23.61 -10.64
N ARG A 537 -0.52 24.26 -9.58
CA ARG A 537 0.21 23.62 -8.47
C ARG A 537 -0.69 23.41 -7.26
N ALA A 538 -1.24 22.21 -7.09
CA ALA A 538 -2.07 21.90 -5.93
C ALA A 538 -1.25 21.33 -4.77
N GLY A 539 -1.20 22.06 -3.65
CA GLY A 539 -0.67 21.61 -2.36
C GLY A 539 -1.80 21.33 -1.38
N LEU A 540 -2.08 22.26 -0.48
CA LEU A 540 -3.03 22.06 0.63
C LEU A 540 -4.45 21.65 0.17
N ALA A 541 -4.96 22.25 -0.90
CA ALA A 541 -6.27 21.89 -1.47
C ALA A 541 -6.33 20.42 -1.91
N LEU A 542 -5.20 19.81 -2.31
CA LEU A 542 -5.14 18.39 -2.66
C LEU A 542 -5.48 17.50 -1.46
N PHE A 543 -5.11 17.94 -0.27
CA PHE A 543 -5.36 17.29 1.02
C PHE A 543 -6.70 17.71 1.66
N GLY A 544 -7.48 18.51 0.94
CA GLY A 544 -8.83 18.92 1.33
C GLY A 544 -8.86 19.85 2.52
N ALA A 545 -7.84 20.71 2.61
CA ALA A 545 -7.70 21.69 3.66
C ALA A 545 -7.45 23.09 3.10
N TRP A 546 -7.72 24.09 3.94
CA TRP A 546 -7.54 25.52 3.71
C TRP A 546 -6.47 26.07 4.63
N GLU A 547 -5.88 27.22 4.31
CA GLU A 547 -4.77 27.74 5.10
C GLU A 547 -5.24 28.17 6.49
N THR A 548 -6.42 28.78 6.55
CA THR A 548 -7.10 29.18 7.79
C THR A 548 -8.58 28.79 7.76
N GLN A 549 -9.24 28.90 8.92
CA GLN A 549 -10.66 28.56 9.06
C GLN A 549 -11.56 29.60 8.35
N GLU A 550 -11.16 30.86 8.29
CA GLU A 550 -11.91 31.94 7.65
C GLU A 550 -11.99 31.75 6.14
N GLU A 551 -10.94 31.16 5.54
CA GLU A 551 -10.87 30.86 4.11
C GLU A 551 -11.78 29.73 3.68
N ARG A 552 -12.18 28.88 4.63
CA ARG A 552 -12.84 27.62 4.35
C ARG A 552 -14.20 27.84 3.70
N ASP A 553 -14.35 27.24 2.53
CA ASP A 553 -15.60 27.20 1.79
C ASP A 553 -16.07 25.74 1.63
N GLU A 554 -17.12 25.39 2.38
CA GLU A 554 -17.71 24.04 2.34
C GLU A 554 -18.38 23.74 1.00
N SER A 555 -18.81 24.76 0.25
CA SER A 555 -19.47 24.61 -1.05
C SER A 555 -18.51 24.10 -2.13
N CYS A 556 -17.19 24.33 -1.96
CA CYS A 556 -16.17 23.80 -2.85
C CYS A 556 -16.10 22.26 -2.86
N GLY A 557 -16.62 21.58 -1.84
CA GLY A 557 -16.67 20.11 -1.80
C GLY A 557 -15.32 19.42 -1.57
N LEU A 558 -14.32 20.15 -1.06
CA LEU A 558 -13.05 19.56 -0.61
C LEU A 558 -13.27 18.62 0.58
N ARG A 559 -12.59 17.47 0.56
CA ARG A 559 -12.72 16.43 1.59
C ARG A 559 -11.40 16.25 2.34
N PRO A 560 -11.38 16.38 3.67
CA PRO A 560 -10.17 16.21 4.46
C PRO A 560 -9.55 14.83 4.25
N VAL A 561 -8.24 14.79 4.02
CA VAL A 561 -7.52 13.53 3.81
C VAL A 561 -6.96 12.96 5.12
N LEU A 562 -6.60 13.81 6.10
CA LEU A 562 -5.98 13.38 7.35
C LEU A 562 -6.93 13.46 8.54
N SER A 563 -6.89 12.43 9.39
CA SER A 563 -7.38 12.49 10.77
C SER A 563 -6.23 12.15 11.73
N LEU A 564 -6.12 12.88 12.85
CA LEU A 564 -5.14 12.64 13.90
C LEU A 564 -5.83 12.03 15.11
N ARG A 565 -5.35 10.87 15.54
CA ARG A 565 -5.93 10.08 16.63
C ARG A 565 -4.85 9.70 17.64
N ALA A 566 -5.23 9.55 18.90
CA ALA A 566 -4.36 9.05 19.95
C ALA A 566 -5.15 8.20 20.96
N ARG A 567 -4.45 7.43 21.80
CA ARG A 567 -5.07 6.63 22.85
C ARG A 567 -5.00 7.29 24.22
N ILE A 568 -6.03 7.06 25.02
CA ILE A 568 -6.00 7.31 26.45
C ILE A 568 -5.02 6.31 27.09
N VAL A 569 -4.10 6.82 27.90
CA VAL A 569 -3.12 6.04 28.66
C VAL A 569 -3.66 5.69 30.04
N SER A 570 -4.23 6.69 30.71
CA SER A 570 -4.67 6.60 32.10
C SER A 570 -5.82 7.57 32.33
N VAL A 571 -6.72 7.20 33.23
CA VAL A 571 -7.86 8.01 33.67
C VAL A 571 -7.79 8.09 35.20
N ARG A 572 -7.94 9.29 35.74
CA ARG A 572 -7.95 9.56 37.19
C ARG A 572 -9.18 10.40 37.52
N ARG A 573 -9.73 10.17 38.71
CA ARG A 573 -10.71 11.08 39.31
C ARG A 573 -9.96 12.05 40.19
N LEU A 574 -10.27 13.34 40.04
CA LEU A 574 -9.78 14.40 40.87
C LEU A 574 -10.95 15.01 41.64
N GLU A 575 -10.76 15.24 42.92
CA GLU A 575 -11.66 16.02 43.74
C GLU A 575 -11.44 17.52 43.53
N THR A 576 -12.42 18.33 43.93
CA THR A 576 -12.32 19.80 43.84
C THR A 576 -11.09 20.32 44.59
N GLY A 577 -10.30 21.17 43.94
CA GLY A 577 -9.07 21.76 44.48
C GLY A 577 -7.79 20.96 44.18
N GLU A 578 -7.91 19.71 43.72
CA GLU A 578 -6.74 18.93 43.32
C GLU A 578 -6.13 19.49 42.02
N ARG A 579 -4.79 19.44 41.92
CA ARG A 579 -4.03 20.00 40.81
C ARG A 579 -3.27 18.93 40.03
N ALA A 580 -3.04 19.18 38.74
CA ALA A 580 -2.34 18.23 37.87
C ALA A 580 -1.42 18.91 36.84
N GLY A 581 -0.45 18.10 36.36
CA GLY A 581 0.46 18.47 35.29
C GLY A 581 1.60 19.39 35.70
N TYR A 582 2.46 19.72 34.74
CA TYR A 582 3.64 20.55 34.98
C TYR A 582 3.28 21.94 35.49
N GLY A 583 3.95 22.35 36.58
CA GLY A 583 3.74 23.64 37.22
C GLY A 583 2.35 23.79 37.84
N LEU A 584 1.63 22.67 38.07
CA LEU A 584 0.29 22.66 38.64
C LEU A 584 -0.69 23.58 37.90
N ALA A 585 -0.54 23.63 36.57
CA ALA A 585 -1.24 24.57 35.71
C ALA A 585 -2.73 24.24 35.52
N PHE A 586 -3.17 23.05 35.94
CA PHE A 586 -4.58 22.69 36.01
C PHE A 586 -4.98 22.48 37.47
N GLU A 587 -6.13 23.03 37.83
CA GLU A 587 -6.82 22.82 39.10
C GLU A 587 -8.26 22.38 38.80
N ALA A 588 -8.70 21.31 39.46
CA ALA A 588 -10.04 20.78 39.32
C ALA A 588 -11.03 21.69 40.07
N MET A 589 -11.87 22.42 39.33
CA MET A 589 -12.89 23.31 39.91
C MET A 589 -14.16 22.56 40.33
N ARG A 590 -14.27 21.28 39.98
CA ARG A 590 -15.34 20.34 40.30
C ARG A 590 -14.76 18.92 40.35
N PRO A 591 -15.49 17.90 40.82
CA PRO A 591 -15.09 16.52 40.62
C PRO A 591 -14.85 16.27 39.12
N THR A 592 -13.60 15.93 38.78
CA THR A 592 -13.12 15.89 37.40
C THR A 592 -12.61 14.51 37.03
N VAL A 593 -12.99 14.02 35.85
CA VAL A 593 -12.38 12.84 35.22
C VAL A 593 -11.24 13.30 34.32
N LEU A 594 -10.02 13.25 34.83
CA LEU A 594 -8.82 13.66 34.10
C LEU A 594 -8.24 12.48 33.32
N ALA A 595 -8.15 12.58 32.00
CA ALA A 595 -7.55 11.55 31.15
C ALA A 595 -6.23 12.01 30.53
N THR A 596 -5.22 11.13 30.56
CA THR A 596 -3.92 11.35 29.90
C THR A 596 -3.93 10.72 28.52
N VAL A 597 -3.59 11.48 27.49
CA VAL A 597 -3.59 11.03 26.09
C VAL A 597 -2.15 10.93 25.58
N SER A 598 -1.85 9.88 24.83
CA SER A 598 -0.49 9.50 24.42
C SER A 598 0.09 10.29 23.24
N ILE A 599 -0.07 11.61 23.21
CA ILE A 599 0.44 12.49 22.16
C ILE A 599 0.90 13.83 22.74
N GLY A 600 2.03 14.35 22.27
CA GLY A 600 2.60 15.60 22.76
C GLY A 600 3.26 16.45 21.66
N TYR A 601 4.04 17.45 22.05
CA TYR A 601 4.62 18.40 21.09
C TYR A 601 5.71 17.77 20.21
N ALA A 602 6.37 16.69 20.65
CA ALA A 602 7.34 15.96 19.81
C ALA A 602 6.66 15.17 18.68
N ASP A 603 5.33 14.99 18.77
CA ASP A 603 4.52 14.42 17.70
C ASP A 603 4.01 15.47 16.71
N GLY A 604 4.32 16.75 16.94
CA GLY A 604 3.94 17.86 16.07
C GLY A 604 2.75 18.69 16.54
N LEU A 605 2.22 18.46 17.75
CA LEU A 605 1.20 19.35 18.31
C LEU A 605 1.81 20.67 18.79
N PRO A 606 1.16 21.82 18.55
CA PRO A 606 1.57 23.08 19.14
C PRO A 606 1.56 23.01 20.68
N ARG A 607 2.68 23.35 21.32
CA ARG A 607 2.81 23.29 22.78
C ARG A 607 1.80 24.18 23.52
N ASN A 608 1.39 25.27 22.89
CA ASN A 608 0.43 26.24 23.43
C ASN A 608 -1.04 25.82 23.26
N LEU A 609 -1.34 24.65 22.67
CA LEU A 609 -2.72 24.21 22.40
C LEU A 609 -3.63 24.30 23.62
N ALA A 610 -3.21 23.77 24.77
CA ALA A 610 -4.00 23.82 26.01
C ALA A 610 -4.23 25.26 26.49
N ALA A 611 -3.18 26.08 26.51
CA ALA A 611 -3.24 27.49 26.93
C ALA A 611 -4.10 28.36 26.00
N ARG A 612 -4.40 27.88 24.79
CA ARG A 612 -5.25 28.53 23.80
C ARG A 612 -6.67 27.96 23.76
N GLY A 613 -7.08 27.20 24.78
CA GLY A 613 -8.41 26.58 24.84
C GLY A 613 -8.60 25.52 23.75
N GLY A 614 -7.58 24.70 23.53
CA GLY A 614 -7.65 23.58 22.62
C GLY A 614 -8.64 22.51 23.11
N GLU A 615 -9.27 21.83 22.16
CA GLU A 615 -10.24 20.77 22.43
C GLU A 615 -9.85 19.51 21.64
N VAL A 616 -10.37 18.36 22.06
CA VAL A 616 -10.33 17.10 21.33
C VAL A 616 -11.72 16.47 21.34
N LEU A 617 -11.95 15.44 20.52
CA LEU A 617 -13.19 14.67 20.56
C LEU A 617 -13.01 13.33 21.26
N LEU A 618 -13.95 13.03 22.16
CA LEU A 618 -14.10 11.76 22.85
C LEU A 618 -15.61 11.44 22.96
N HIS A 619 -16.02 10.24 22.55
CA HIS A 619 -17.43 9.82 22.54
C HIS A 619 -18.36 10.77 21.77
N GLY A 620 -17.86 11.35 20.68
CA GLY A 620 -18.62 12.30 19.87
C GLY A 620 -18.91 13.64 20.56
N LYS A 621 -18.17 13.97 21.63
CA LYS A 621 -18.24 15.26 22.32
C LYS A 621 -16.89 15.97 22.30
N ARG A 622 -16.91 17.30 22.31
CA ARG A 622 -15.73 18.13 22.52
C ARG A 622 -15.37 18.13 24.00
N VAL A 623 -14.10 17.88 24.30
CA VAL A 623 -13.54 17.91 25.65
C VAL A 623 -12.28 18.78 25.65
N PRO A 624 -12.09 19.63 26.68
CA PRO A 624 -10.99 20.58 26.69
C PRO A 624 -9.66 19.89 27.00
N VAL A 625 -8.60 20.38 26.35
CA VAL A 625 -7.21 20.05 26.69
C VAL A 625 -6.78 20.95 27.85
N VAL A 626 -6.35 20.36 28.95
CA VAL A 626 -6.07 21.07 30.20
C VAL A 626 -4.60 20.96 30.61
N GLY A 627 -4.15 21.89 31.47
CA GLY A 627 -2.78 21.94 31.96
C GLY A 627 -1.75 22.28 30.88
N ARG A 628 -0.48 21.90 31.11
CA ARG A 628 0.60 22.11 30.13
C ARG A 628 0.80 20.88 29.26
N LEU A 629 0.95 21.08 27.96
CA LEU A 629 1.26 20.01 27.01
C LEU A 629 2.72 19.53 27.18
N CYS A 630 2.90 18.22 27.31
CA CYS A 630 4.19 17.58 27.52
C CYS A 630 4.81 17.14 26.18
N MET A 631 6.06 16.63 26.22
CA MET A 631 6.76 16.15 25.03
C MET A 631 5.97 15.04 24.32
N ASP A 632 5.40 14.12 25.09
CA ASP A 632 4.81 12.87 24.59
C ASP A 632 3.34 12.67 24.98
N GLN A 633 2.78 13.55 25.81
CA GLN A 633 1.45 13.40 26.40
C GLN A 633 0.74 14.75 26.58
N LEU A 634 -0.59 14.70 26.65
CA LEU A 634 -1.45 15.81 27.03
C LEU A 634 -2.53 15.33 28.00
N LEU A 635 -3.15 16.26 28.71
CA LEU A 635 -4.27 16.00 29.62
C LEU A 635 -5.56 16.56 29.03
N ILE A 636 -6.67 15.85 29.25
CA ILE A 636 -8.02 16.30 28.87
C ILE A 636 -8.95 16.15 30.07
N ASP A 637 -9.89 17.09 30.21
CA ASP A 637 -11.01 16.94 31.14
C ASP A 637 -12.13 16.16 30.44
N ALA A 638 -12.26 14.88 30.77
CA ALA A 638 -13.25 13.96 30.20
C ALA A 638 -14.54 13.88 31.03
N THR A 639 -14.76 14.78 31.99
CA THR A 639 -15.90 14.72 32.93
C THR A 639 -17.24 14.61 32.22
N ASP A 640 -17.45 15.39 31.16
CA ASP A 640 -18.72 15.43 30.43
C ASP A 640 -18.82 14.40 29.27
N ALA A 641 -17.75 13.63 29.02
CA ALA A 641 -17.69 12.62 27.97
C ALA A 641 -18.25 11.24 28.38
N GLY A 642 -18.67 11.09 29.64
CA GLY A 642 -19.19 9.85 30.20
C GLY A 642 -18.09 8.92 30.70
N GLU A 643 -18.42 7.64 30.89
CA GLU A 643 -17.46 6.65 31.39
C GLU A 643 -16.30 6.49 30.40
N THR A 644 -15.07 6.72 30.89
CA THR A 644 -13.86 6.82 30.07
C THR A 644 -12.81 5.86 30.60
N HIS A 645 -12.20 5.08 29.71
CA HIS A 645 -11.21 4.06 30.05
C HIS A 645 -9.89 4.20 29.26
N GLY A 646 -8.84 3.60 29.83
CA GLY A 646 -7.56 3.44 29.15
C GLY A 646 -7.70 2.66 27.85
N GLY A 647 -6.97 3.09 26.81
CA GLY A 647 -6.96 2.49 25.49
C GLY A 647 -8.00 3.03 24.51
N GLU A 648 -8.98 3.83 24.97
CA GLU A 648 -9.96 4.50 24.10
C GLU A 648 -9.31 5.50 23.14
N ILE A 649 -10.03 5.84 22.07
CA ILE A 649 -9.53 6.68 20.99
C ILE A 649 -10.01 8.12 21.19
N VAL A 650 -9.05 9.04 21.24
CA VAL A 650 -9.26 10.47 21.22
C VAL A 650 -8.95 11.01 19.82
N THR A 651 -9.77 11.94 19.35
CA THR A 651 -9.65 12.55 18.02
C THR A 651 -9.19 13.98 18.14
N LEU A 652 -8.01 14.28 17.64
CA LEU A 652 -7.44 15.62 17.68
C LEU A 652 -7.75 16.41 16.41
N ILE A 653 -7.77 15.72 15.27
CA ILE A 653 -8.19 16.26 13.97
C ILE A 653 -9.05 15.21 13.30
N GLY A 654 -10.22 15.59 12.80
CA GLY A 654 -11.16 14.71 12.13
C GLY A 654 -12.53 14.71 12.78
N ARG A 655 -13.29 13.63 12.54
CA ARG A 655 -14.66 13.46 13.01
C ARG A 655 -14.77 12.35 14.05
N ASP A 656 -15.64 12.56 15.03
CA ASP A 656 -16.12 11.53 15.96
C ASP A 656 -17.60 11.79 16.23
N GLY A 657 -18.47 10.82 15.90
CA GLY A 657 -19.91 11.06 15.81
C GLY A 657 -20.26 12.18 14.82
N GLU A 658 -21.15 13.08 15.24
CA GLU A 658 -21.54 14.28 14.49
C GLU A 658 -20.55 15.44 14.66
N GLU A 659 -19.69 15.38 15.69
CA GLU A 659 -18.70 16.40 15.98
C GLU A 659 -17.46 16.31 15.09
N ARG A 660 -16.82 17.46 14.89
CA ARG A 660 -15.61 17.57 14.05
C ARG A 660 -14.69 18.66 14.56
N ILE A 661 -13.40 18.34 14.65
CA ILE A 661 -12.32 19.33 14.77
C ILE A 661 -11.53 19.35 13.47
N SER A 662 -11.48 20.50 12.80
CA SER A 662 -10.71 20.67 11.57
C SER A 662 -9.24 21.00 11.87
N ALA A 663 -8.35 20.79 10.89
CA ALA A 663 -6.96 21.17 11.05
C ALA A 663 -6.81 22.70 11.09
N GLU A 664 -7.65 23.39 10.33
CA GLU A 664 -7.78 24.84 10.28
C GLU A 664 -8.17 25.42 11.64
N GLU A 665 -9.14 24.81 12.33
CA GLU A 665 -9.57 25.22 13.66
C GLU A 665 -8.43 25.09 14.68
N LEU A 666 -7.75 23.93 14.69
CA LEU A 666 -6.64 23.68 15.61
C LEU A 666 -5.48 24.65 15.34
N ALA A 667 -5.11 24.85 14.08
CA ALA A 667 -4.07 25.77 13.67
C ALA A 667 -4.40 27.21 14.09
N GLY A 668 -5.61 27.67 13.77
CA GLY A 668 -6.08 29.03 14.09
C GLY A 668 -6.06 29.31 15.60
N ARG A 669 -6.53 28.37 16.42
CA ARG A 669 -6.46 28.49 17.90
C ARG A 669 -5.02 28.69 18.40
N CYS A 670 -4.05 28.03 17.76
CA CYS A 670 -2.66 28.09 18.18
C CYS A 670 -1.89 29.28 17.59
N GLY A 671 -2.53 30.12 16.76
CA GLY A 671 -1.88 31.25 16.08
C GLY A 671 -0.95 30.84 14.96
N THR A 672 -1.26 29.73 14.27
CA THR A 672 -0.51 29.21 13.12
C THR A 672 -1.47 28.90 11.96
N ILE A 673 -0.92 28.39 10.86
CA ILE A 673 -1.64 28.00 9.64
C ILE A 673 -1.61 26.48 9.46
N THR A 674 -2.59 25.96 8.73
CA THR A 674 -2.73 24.51 8.49
C THR A 674 -1.50 23.89 7.83
N ASN A 675 -0.80 24.65 6.97
CA ASN A 675 0.43 24.20 6.32
C ASN A 675 1.51 23.83 7.35
N GLU A 676 1.71 24.68 8.35
CA GLU A 676 2.69 24.45 9.41
C GLU A 676 2.25 23.27 10.27
N LEU A 677 0.99 23.24 10.71
CA LEU A 677 0.45 22.16 11.53
C LEU A 677 0.69 20.78 10.89
N PHE A 678 0.32 20.63 9.62
CA PHE A 678 0.49 19.37 8.90
C PHE A 678 1.94 18.99 8.63
N SER A 679 2.76 19.95 8.17
CA SER A 679 4.16 19.68 7.84
C SER A 679 5.02 19.37 9.06
N ARG A 680 4.59 19.78 10.26
CA ARG A 680 5.28 19.51 11.53
C ARG A 680 4.83 18.22 12.22
N LEU A 681 3.85 17.50 11.68
CA LEU A 681 3.46 16.19 12.23
C LEU A 681 4.65 15.23 12.22
N GLY A 682 5.03 14.78 13.42
CA GLY A 682 6.27 14.07 13.66
C GLY A 682 6.34 12.69 13.02
N SER A 683 7.55 12.24 12.68
CA SER A 683 7.80 10.91 12.11
C SER A 683 7.46 9.75 13.06
N ARG A 684 7.31 10.02 14.36
CA ARG A 684 6.88 9.09 15.41
C ARG A 684 5.40 8.68 15.33
N LEU A 685 4.59 9.43 14.60
CA LEU A 685 3.18 9.11 14.37
C LEU A 685 3.08 7.92 13.41
N GLY A 686 2.28 6.92 13.79
CA GLY A 686 1.90 5.86 12.85
C GLY A 686 1.09 6.44 11.69
N ARG A 687 1.18 5.84 10.49
CA ARG A 687 0.40 6.26 9.32
C ARG A 687 -0.46 5.10 8.83
N CYS A 688 -1.75 5.16 9.17
CA CYS A 688 -2.74 4.17 8.77
C CYS A 688 -3.40 4.60 7.46
N ILE A 689 -3.18 3.85 6.38
CA ILE A 689 -3.73 4.17 5.06
C ILE A 689 -5.15 3.61 4.91
N LEU A 690 -6.13 4.49 4.68
CA LEU A 690 -7.52 4.14 4.37
C LEU A 690 -7.71 4.16 2.83
N PRO A 691 -7.94 3.00 2.18
CA PRO A 691 -7.83 2.84 0.73
C PRO A 691 -9.05 3.25 -0.13
#